data_AF-A0A1V3ZYP4-F1
#
_entry.id   AF-A0A1V3ZYP4-F1
#
_cell.length_a   1.000
_cell.length_b   1.000
_cell.length_c   1.000
_cell.angle_alpha   90.00
_cell.angle_beta   90.00
_cell.angle_gamma   90.00
#
_symmetry.space_group_name_H-M   'P 1'
#
loop_
_entity.id
_entity.type
_entity.pdbx_description
1 polymer ?
#
loop_
_entity_poly.entity_id
_entity_poly.type
_entity_poly.pdbx_seq_one_letter_code
_entity_poly.pdbx_strand_id
1 'polypeptide(L)'
;MTQVGTGTIAPRVAEHLNRALHRLFEREESLHLLGEDLLDPYGGAFKITKGLSGRFGERVLSTPLSEGGILGVGGGLALCGNKVIVEIMFGDFLALGFDQLLNFASKSVSMYGRRVPLSLVVRCPVGGNRGYGPTHSQSPQKHFIGIPDLTLYELSPFHDAEAVLDEALNRGAPAVLFEDKVLYTRRMYRDGRVDDIFRRRMTGPGPGWAHVFPDGEEGAADYVVLAPGGLVHRALGAARELRAAHGRSVHVLTPAQLYPLDIEPVLPLLEAAGRVAVVEEGTAGGTWGAEVARVVHERIWSSLHAPVLPLNSRDSIIPTAGHLEREVLLGAEDIRDGIRRATGWGVAAPSRAPSSAPRSEPRAAVGVPVTVPKLNNNDATYLVADWLVGDGVWVEPETEIVTLDTSKAQADIAADGSGYLWRVASVGEELAVGAVLAHLLPEPAPSGAPPDAAGPHRGQTPAARVPTPAPAPALQGPAAQDSAIQDPVPQDPVPQDPAPQDPVPVLAASPPAPAGADPTSRTHVLDRVQQGTAAVVSRSHREIPAGFTVVKAEVDAVLDRLAELSEESGAMLGLAEVVVKAVAEARPDFPRFFGHLVDERTVATADVPHVGVTVDVDGSLYVPVIERAHERSLADIADALMDFRLKALDKAFAAHELTGGNIAVSLNPDPGVVLVQPIILWPQLCMVSVGAVGDECRIDASGAVVRRRTVHLSLAYDHRVVNGRDAVLFLTRIRTALEEPGKLEGETAWTTD
;
A
#
# COMPACT_ATOMS: atom_id res chain seq x y z
N MET A 1 42.47 16.98 7.50
CA MET A 1 42.09 16.95 8.92
C MET A 1 41.76 18.36 9.35
N THR A 2 40.49 18.64 9.61
CA THR A 2 40.02 19.96 10.05
C THR A 2 39.18 19.73 11.30
N GLN A 3 39.53 20.34 12.43
CA GLN A 3 38.82 20.14 13.68
C GLN A 3 37.40 20.70 13.56
N VAL A 4 36.39 19.87 13.82
CA VAL A 4 34.99 20.30 13.91
C VAL A 4 34.74 20.80 15.34
N GLY A 5 34.26 22.03 15.48
CA GLY A 5 34.04 22.66 16.77
C GLY A 5 32.93 22.01 17.60
N THR A 6 33.09 22.03 18.92
CA THR A 6 32.21 21.42 19.93
C THR A 6 30.91 22.21 20.16
N GLY A 7 30.22 22.63 19.09
CA GLY A 7 29.06 23.53 19.16
C GLY A 7 27.97 23.35 18.11
N THR A 8 28.09 22.39 17.18
CA THR A 8 27.03 22.14 16.19
C THR A 8 25.91 21.26 16.74
N ILE A 9 24.70 21.81 16.80
CA ILE A 9 23.44 21.12 17.11
C ILE A 9 23.34 19.82 16.29
N ALA A 10 22.85 18.75 16.91
CA ALA A 10 22.67 17.47 16.22
C ALA A 10 21.62 17.57 15.10
N PRO A 11 21.90 16.98 13.92
CA PRO A 11 20.98 17.01 12.78
C PRO A 11 19.70 16.24 13.11
N ARG A 12 18.64 16.55 12.38
CA ARG A 12 17.42 15.74 12.38
C ARG A 12 17.69 14.36 11.76
N VAL A 13 16.90 13.33 12.11
CA VAL A 13 17.00 11.98 11.52
C VAL A 13 16.87 12.07 10.00
N ALA A 14 15.92 12.88 9.50
CA ALA A 14 15.72 13.12 8.07
C ALA A 14 16.97 13.70 7.38
N GLU A 15 17.62 14.70 7.98
CA GLU A 15 18.85 15.32 7.46
C GLU A 15 20.03 14.35 7.49
N HIS A 16 20.10 13.49 8.51
CA HIS A 16 21.14 12.47 8.62
C HIS A 16 20.99 11.40 7.53
N LEU A 17 19.78 10.91 7.30
CA LEU A 17 19.48 9.91 6.29
C LEU A 17 19.66 10.46 4.87
N ASN A 18 19.20 11.69 4.59
CA ASN A 18 19.48 12.38 3.33
C ASN A 18 21.00 12.46 3.06
N ARG A 19 21.80 12.85 4.07
CA ARG A 19 23.27 12.88 3.94
C ARG A 19 23.87 11.49 3.71
N ALA A 20 23.33 10.44 4.34
CA ALA A 20 23.77 9.07 4.14
C ALA A 20 23.53 8.62 2.69
N LEU A 21 22.31 8.86 2.15
CA LEU A 21 21.99 8.59 0.75
C LEU A 21 22.92 9.35 -0.21
N HIS A 22 23.19 10.63 0.04
CA HIS A 22 24.12 11.42 -0.79
C HIS A 22 25.53 10.82 -0.84
N ARG A 23 26.11 10.42 0.31
CA ARG A 23 27.44 9.80 0.38
C ARG A 23 27.48 8.42 -0.26
N LEU A 24 26.41 7.65 -0.10
CA LEU A 24 26.28 6.36 -0.72
C LEU A 24 26.24 6.48 -2.25
N PHE A 25 25.49 7.45 -2.79
CA PHE A 25 25.47 7.77 -4.23
C PHE A 25 26.78 8.37 -4.77
N GLU A 26 27.58 9.03 -3.92
CA GLU A 26 28.96 9.48 -4.25
C GLU A 26 29.94 8.30 -4.38
N ARG A 27 29.74 7.23 -3.59
CA ARG A 27 30.65 6.09 -3.49
C ARG A 27 30.27 4.91 -4.41
N GLU A 28 28.99 4.67 -4.60
CA GLU A 28 28.45 3.51 -5.31
C GLU A 28 27.95 3.93 -6.69
N GLU A 29 28.76 3.73 -7.73
CA GLU A 29 28.41 4.13 -9.10
C GLU A 29 27.17 3.37 -9.64
N SER A 30 27.04 2.08 -9.33
CA SER A 30 25.92 1.21 -9.74
C SER A 30 24.65 1.34 -8.89
N LEU A 31 24.62 2.27 -7.92
CA LEU A 31 23.44 2.48 -7.10
C LEU A 31 22.34 3.21 -7.87
N HIS A 32 21.15 2.62 -7.85
CA HIS A 32 19.91 3.21 -8.33
C HIS A 32 18.93 3.43 -7.18
N LEU A 33 18.12 4.48 -7.28
CA LEU A 33 17.01 4.77 -6.37
C LEU A 33 15.73 4.93 -7.20
N LEU A 34 14.70 4.14 -6.89
CA LEU A 34 13.40 4.15 -7.56
C LEU A 34 12.28 4.40 -6.56
N GLY A 35 11.23 5.12 -6.97
CA GLY A 35 10.07 5.38 -6.12
C GLY A 35 9.26 6.59 -6.56
N GLU A 36 8.27 6.94 -5.76
CA GLU A 36 7.31 8.00 -6.08
C GLU A 36 7.81 9.38 -5.60
N ASP A 37 7.51 10.43 -6.38
CA ASP A 37 7.84 11.83 -6.09
C ASP A 37 9.30 12.14 -5.72
N LEU A 38 10.27 11.32 -6.16
CA LEU A 38 11.67 11.46 -5.74
C LEU A 38 12.39 12.71 -6.27
N LEU A 39 11.93 13.23 -7.42
CA LEU A 39 12.68 14.23 -8.19
C LEU A 39 12.63 15.63 -7.57
N ASP A 40 13.73 16.36 -7.75
CA ASP A 40 13.84 17.78 -7.42
C ASP A 40 12.96 18.62 -8.36
N PRO A 41 12.33 19.71 -7.89
CA PRO A 41 12.51 20.35 -6.59
C PRO A 41 11.69 19.72 -5.44
N TYR A 42 10.91 18.66 -5.69
CA TYR A 42 10.09 18.06 -4.63
C TYR A 42 10.95 17.23 -3.67
N GLY A 43 11.80 16.33 -4.15
CA GLY A 43 12.81 15.63 -3.36
C GLY A 43 12.26 14.59 -2.37
N GLY A 44 11.22 13.86 -2.76
CA GLY A 44 10.51 12.88 -1.93
C GLY A 44 9.46 13.49 -0.99
N ALA A 45 8.44 12.70 -0.62
CA ALA A 45 7.34 13.16 0.24
C ALA A 45 7.83 13.74 1.58
N PHE A 46 8.78 13.06 2.21
CA PHE A 46 9.39 13.44 3.50
C PHE A 46 10.72 14.21 3.36
N LYS A 47 11.07 14.66 2.14
CA LYS A 47 12.31 15.41 1.83
C LYS A 47 13.62 14.66 2.09
N ILE A 48 13.56 13.34 2.21
CA ILE A 48 14.72 12.47 2.43
C ILE A 48 15.62 12.36 1.20
N THR A 49 15.04 12.46 0.00
CA THR A 49 15.74 12.29 -1.28
C THR A 49 16.05 13.62 -1.98
N LYS A 50 15.77 14.74 -1.31
CA LYS A 50 16.06 16.11 -1.75
C LYS A 50 17.52 16.27 -2.18
N GLY A 51 17.72 16.79 -3.39
CA GLY A 51 19.01 17.06 -4.00
C GLY A 51 19.66 15.85 -4.66
N LEU A 52 19.14 14.63 -4.52
CA LEU A 52 19.73 13.44 -5.13
C LEU A 52 19.57 13.47 -6.66
N SER A 53 18.37 13.75 -7.17
CA SER A 53 18.09 13.69 -8.61
C SER A 53 18.84 14.77 -9.40
N GLY A 54 18.86 16.01 -8.89
CA GLY A 54 19.61 17.10 -9.51
C GLY A 54 21.14 16.89 -9.50
N ARG A 55 21.65 15.96 -8.68
CA ARG A 55 23.07 15.66 -8.55
C ARG A 55 23.51 14.37 -9.22
N PHE A 56 22.63 13.36 -9.28
CA PHE A 56 22.95 12.01 -9.75
C PHE A 56 22.14 11.55 -10.97
N GLY A 57 21.22 12.40 -11.47
CA GLY A 57 20.54 12.24 -12.75
C GLY A 57 19.72 10.94 -12.84
N GLU A 58 19.91 10.21 -13.93
CA GLU A 58 19.17 8.99 -14.30
C GLU A 58 19.30 7.83 -13.28
N ARG A 59 20.18 7.95 -12.28
CA ARG A 59 20.26 6.98 -11.17
C ARG A 59 19.18 7.21 -10.09
N VAL A 60 18.39 8.29 -10.18
CA VAL A 60 17.26 8.59 -9.28
C VAL A 60 16.01 8.74 -10.14
N LEU A 61 15.14 7.72 -10.09
CA LEU A 61 14.04 7.52 -11.03
C LEU A 61 12.69 7.66 -10.33
N SER A 62 11.88 8.64 -10.77
CA SER A 62 10.47 8.67 -10.38
C SER A 62 9.69 7.57 -11.09
N THR A 63 8.75 6.95 -10.39
CA THR A 63 7.88 5.92 -10.93
C THR A 63 6.41 6.36 -10.97
N PRO A 64 5.55 5.67 -11.75
CA PRO A 64 4.11 5.71 -11.56
C PRO A 64 3.72 5.16 -10.17
N LEU A 65 2.49 5.47 -9.73
CA LEU A 65 1.88 4.93 -8.50
C LEU A 65 1.54 3.45 -8.70
N SER A 66 2.48 2.55 -8.40
CA SER A 66 2.39 1.12 -8.76
C SER A 66 3.43 0.28 -8.00
N GLU A 67 3.30 0.12 -6.69
CA GLU A 67 4.30 -0.43 -5.77
C GLU A 67 4.82 -1.82 -6.19
N GLY A 68 3.94 -2.70 -6.68
CA GLY A 68 4.34 -3.99 -7.25
C GLY A 68 5.19 -3.85 -8.53
N GLY A 69 4.93 -2.84 -9.36
CA GLY A 69 5.80 -2.49 -10.49
C GLY A 69 7.15 -1.93 -10.03
N ILE A 70 7.15 -1.01 -9.06
CA ILE A 70 8.38 -0.41 -8.50
C ILE A 70 9.30 -1.49 -7.93
N LEU A 71 8.76 -2.41 -7.12
CA LEU A 71 9.52 -3.50 -6.53
C LEU A 71 9.94 -4.57 -7.54
N GLY A 72 9.10 -4.87 -8.54
CA GLY A 72 9.47 -5.80 -9.61
C GLY A 72 10.64 -5.28 -10.45
N VAL A 73 10.61 -4.00 -10.84
CA VAL A 73 11.71 -3.34 -11.56
C VAL A 73 12.96 -3.25 -10.66
N GLY A 74 12.80 -2.83 -9.40
CA GLY A 74 13.92 -2.72 -8.46
C GLY A 74 14.59 -4.06 -8.16
N GLY A 75 13.81 -5.13 -7.95
CA GLY A 75 14.31 -6.49 -7.80
C GLY A 75 14.97 -7.03 -9.06
N GLY A 76 14.44 -6.72 -10.24
CA GLY A 76 15.04 -7.06 -11.53
C GLY A 76 16.40 -6.38 -11.74
N LEU A 77 16.50 -5.08 -11.46
CA LEU A 77 17.76 -4.33 -11.52
C LEU A 77 18.81 -4.89 -10.54
N ALA A 78 18.39 -5.28 -9.33
CA ALA A 78 19.26 -5.90 -8.34
C ALA A 78 19.71 -7.31 -8.75
N LEU A 79 18.83 -8.11 -9.38
CA LEU A 79 19.15 -9.42 -9.93
C LEU A 79 20.12 -9.35 -11.12
N CYS A 80 20.08 -8.25 -11.88
CA CYS A 80 21.08 -7.90 -12.90
C CYS A 80 22.43 -7.43 -12.32
N GLY A 81 22.59 -7.40 -10.99
CA GLY A 81 23.85 -7.10 -10.30
C GLY A 81 24.03 -5.64 -9.85
N ASN A 82 23.02 -4.78 -10.00
CA ASN A 82 23.07 -3.41 -9.47
C ASN A 82 22.82 -3.39 -7.95
N LYS A 83 23.22 -2.28 -7.31
CA LYS A 83 22.69 -1.93 -5.98
C LYS A 83 21.43 -1.10 -6.18
N VAL A 84 20.37 -1.39 -5.44
CA VAL A 84 19.08 -0.74 -5.62
C VAL A 84 18.46 -0.36 -4.28
N ILE A 85 18.03 0.89 -4.16
CA ILE A 85 17.10 1.32 -3.13
C ILE A 85 15.74 1.55 -3.80
N VAL A 86 14.68 1.01 -3.20
CA VAL A 86 13.29 1.34 -3.57
C VAL A 86 12.67 2.11 -2.42
N GLU A 87 12.04 3.25 -2.70
CA GLU A 87 11.23 4.01 -1.75
C GLU A 87 9.75 3.77 -2.01
N ILE A 88 9.05 3.20 -1.02
CA ILE A 88 7.59 3.09 -1.01
C ILE A 88 7.06 4.18 -0.08
N MET A 89 6.13 5.01 -0.57
CA MET A 89 5.78 6.29 0.07
C MET A 89 5.27 6.16 1.50
N PHE A 90 4.57 5.08 1.83
CA PHE A 90 4.15 4.69 3.17
C PHE A 90 4.28 3.17 3.35
N GLY A 91 4.69 2.70 4.52
CA GLY A 91 4.80 1.26 4.80
C GLY A 91 3.48 0.50 4.66
N ASP A 92 2.34 1.20 4.85
CA ASP A 92 0.99 0.73 4.56
C ASP A 92 0.85 0.20 3.11
N PHE A 93 1.56 0.79 2.14
CA PHE A 93 1.46 0.43 0.72
C PHE A 93 2.36 -0.76 0.32
N LEU A 94 3.23 -1.25 1.21
CA LEU A 94 3.98 -2.49 0.98
C LEU A 94 3.05 -3.69 0.73
N ALA A 95 1.78 -3.63 1.16
CA ALA A 95 0.77 -4.64 0.84
C ALA A 95 0.55 -4.82 -0.67
N LEU A 96 0.61 -3.74 -1.46
CA LEU A 96 0.47 -3.76 -2.93
C LEU A 96 1.72 -4.33 -3.61
N GLY A 97 2.85 -4.32 -2.90
CA GLY A 97 4.14 -4.82 -3.34
C GLY A 97 4.56 -6.19 -2.78
N PHE A 98 3.75 -6.79 -1.92
CA PHE A 98 4.18 -7.89 -1.03
C PHE A 98 4.68 -9.13 -1.78
N ASP A 99 4.04 -9.49 -2.90
CA ASP A 99 4.43 -10.62 -3.75
C ASP A 99 5.87 -10.47 -4.29
N GLN A 100 6.28 -9.26 -4.66
CA GLN A 100 7.62 -8.99 -5.19
C GLN A 100 8.71 -9.18 -4.12
N LEU A 101 8.38 -8.96 -2.84
CA LEU A 101 9.29 -9.25 -1.73
C LEU A 101 9.26 -10.74 -1.33
N LEU A 102 8.09 -11.35 -1.23
CA LEU A 102 7.90 -12.72 -0.75
C LEU A 102 8.24 -13.81 -1.78
N ASN A 103 7.86 -13.62 -3.04
CA ASN A 103 7.95 -14.64 -4.08
C ASN A 103 9.09 -14.38 -5.07
N PHE A 104 9.40 -13.12 -5.37
CA PHE A 104 10.48 -12.76 -6.29
C PHE A 104 11.80 -12.48 -5.56
N ALA A 105 11.98 -11.30 -4.96
CA ALA A 105 13.27 -10.82 -4.50
C ALA A 105 13.96 -11.73 -3.46
N SER A 106 13.23 -12.21 -2.44
CA SER A 106 13.77 -13.12 -1.44
C SER A 106 14.21 -14.45 -2.04
N LYS A 107 13.30 -15.15 -2.73
CA LYS A 107 13.55 -16.48 -3.30
C LYS A 107 14.61 -16.47 -4.41
N SER A 108 14.72 -15.39 -5.18
CA SER A 108 15.78 -15.20 -6.18
C SER A 108 17.21 -15.33 -5.60
N VAL A 109 17.40 -15.13 -4.30
CA VAL A 109 18.71 -15.34 -3.64
C VAL A 109 19.15 -16.81 -3.68
N SER A 110 18.23 -17.77 -3.61
CA SER A 110 18.54 -19.19 -3.35
C SER A 110 17.86 -20.21 -4.28
N MET A 111 16.81 -19.83 -5.01
CA MET A 111 15.97 -20.78 -5.79
C MET A 111 16.64 -21.37 -7.04
N TYR A 112 17.77 -20.82 -7.50
CA TYR A 112 18.44 -21.25 -8.74
C TYR A 112 19.47 -22.38 -8.56
N GLY A 113 19.44 -23.11 -7.44
CA GLY A 113 20.42 -24.18 -7.13
C GLY A 113 21.83 -23.67 -6.80
N ARG A 114 22.04 -22.35 -6.80
CA ARG A 114 23.22 -21.63 -6.32
C ARG A 114 22.77 -20.32 -5.68
N ARG A 115 23.53 -19.79 -4.73
CA ARG A 115 23.25 -18.46 -4.16
C ARG A 115 23.54 -17.38 -5.21
N VAL A 116 22.58 -16.51 -5.46
CA VAL A 116 22.70 -15.33 -6.33
C VAL A 116 22.57 -14.08 -5.45
N PRO A 117 23.60 -13.20 -5.38
CA PRO A 117 23.49 -11.97 -4.61
C PRO A 117 22.40 -11.05 -5.18
N LEU A 118 21.52 -10.54 -4.31
CA LEU A 118 20.49 -9.57 -4.67
C LEU A 118 20.54 -8.37 -3.73
N SER A 119 21.08 -7.25 -4.20
CA SER A 119 21.41 -6.07 -3.39
C SER A 119 20.29 -5.02 -3.45
N LEU A 120 19.15 -5.34 -2.83
CA LEU A 120 17.94 -4.51 -2.79
C LEU A 120 17.64 -4.06 -1.36
N VAL A 121 17.44 -2.75 -1.15
CA VAL A 121 16.86 -2.19 0.09
C VAL A 121 15.55 -1.50 -0.23
N VAL A 122 14.46 -1.97 0.35
CA VAL A 122 13.15 -1.30 0.29
C VAL A 122 13.00 -0.44 1.53
N ARG A 123 13.02 0.89 1.37
CA ARG A 123 12.78 1.83 2.46
C ARG A 123 11.33 2.32 2.45
N CYS A 124 10.71 2.41 3.63
CA CYS A 124 9.35 2.94 3.75
C CYS A 124 9.08 3.58 5.13
N PRO A 125 8.29 4.66 5.18
CA PRO A 125 7.94 5.30 6.44
C PRO A 125 6.72 4.66 7.12
N VAL A 126 6.86 4.33 8.41
CA VAL A 126 5.87 3.57 9.21
C VAL A 126 5.34 4.36 10.41
N GLY A 127 4.37 3.78 11.12
CA GLY A 127 3.90 4.23 12.43
C GLY A 127 2.88 5.36 12.40
N GLY A 128 2.22 5.60 13.53
CA GLY A 128 1.17 6.61 13.72
C GLY A 128 1.65 7.87 14.42
N ASN A 129 0.83 8.43 15.32
CA ASN A 129 1.04 9.69 16.04
C ASN A 129 1.25 10.91 15.12
N ARG A 130 0.52 10.92 14.01
CA ARG A 130 0.57 11.97 12.98
C ARG A 130 -0.82 12.42 12.53
N GLY A 131 -1.89 11.78 13.00
CA GLY A 131 -3.26 12.06 12.55
C GLY A 131 -3.49 11.71 11.09
N TYR A 132 -2.71 10.79 10.49
CA TYR A 132 -2.94 10.35 9.10
C TYR A 132 -4.04 9.27 9.00
N GLY A 133 -4.54 8.76 10.13
CA GLY A 133 -5.65 7.82 10.17
C GLY A 133 -5.29 6.41 9.71
N PRO A 134 -6.28 5.59 9.31
CA PRO A 134 -6.17 4.13 9.37
C PRO A 134 -5.26 3.50 8.33
N THR A 135 -5.07 4.13 7.17
CA THR A 135 -4.37 3.57 5.99
C THR A 135 -2.98 4.17 5.77
N HIS A 136 -2.49 4.97 6.72
CA HIS A 136 -1.23 5.72 6.62
C HIS A 136 -0.44 5.73 7.95
N SER A 137 -0.79 4.85 8.88
CA SER A 137 -0.30 4.85 10.27
C SER A 137 0.14 3.47 10.78
N GLN A 138 0.16 2.45 9.91
CA GLN A 138 0.42 1.08 10.34
C GLN A 138 1.91 0.80 10.62
N SER A 139 2.14 -0.25 11.41
CA SER A 139 3.45 -0.89 11.62
C SER A 139 3.43 -2.30 11.00
N PRO A 140 3.77 -2.45 9.71
CA PRO A 140 3.61 -3.70 8.96
C PRO A 140 4.73 -4.73 9.19
N GLN A 141 5.73 -4.44 10.04
CA GLN A 141 6.94 -5.24 10.26
C GLN A 141 6.64 -6.75 10.43
N LYS A 142 5.56 -7.08 11.15
CA LYS A 142 5.16 -8.46 11.44
C LYS A 142 4.89 -9.33 10.21
N HIS A 143 4.47 -8.73 9.10
CA HIS A 143 4.13 -9.46 7.87
C HIS A 143 5.36 -9.98 7.11
N PHE A 144 6.57 -9.55 7.49
CA PHE A 144 7.82 -9.92 6.83
C PHE A 144 8.70 -10.86 7.68
N ILE A 145 8.26 -11.20 8.90
CA ILE A 145 8.98 -12.11 9.79
C ILE A 145 8.87 -13.54 9.24
N GLY A 146 9.99 -14.26 9.24
CA GLY A 146 10.05 -15.64 8.77
C GLY A 146 10.15 -15.82 7.26
N ILE A 147 10.21 -14.72 6.47
CA ILE A 147 10.52 -14.80 5.04
C ILE A 147 12.01 -15.17 4.89
N PRO A 148 12.36 -16.29 4.21
CA PRO A 148 13.76 -16.68 3.99
C PRO A 148 14.51 -15.62 3.18
N ASP A 149 15.82 -15.48 3.41
CA ASP A 149 16.69 -14.54 2.70
C ASP A 149 16.24 -13.04 2.75
N LEU A 150 15.29 -12.66 3.61
CA LEU A 150 14.88 -11.27 3.82
C LEU A 150 15.35 -10.75 5.18
N THR A 151 16.00 -9.57 5.20
CA THR A 151 16.40 -8.90 6.46
C THR A 151 15.53 -7.68 6.74
N LEU A 152 15.13 -7.47 8.00
CA LEU A 152 14.35 -6.32 8.44
C LEU A 152 15.22 -5.41 9.30
N TYR A 153 15.25 -4.12 9.00
CA TYR A 153 15.92 -3.07 9.76
C TYR A 153 14.93 -1.96 10.14
N GLU A 154 15.17 -1.26 11.24
CA GLU A 154 14.44 -0.05 11.59
C GLU A 154 15.40 1.02 12.10
N LEU A 155 15.31 2.23 11.54
CA LEU A 155 16.20 3.33 11.92
C LEU A 155 15.75 3.98 13.22
N SER A 156 16.69 4.23 14.14
CA SER A 156 16.45 5.00 15.37
C SER A 156 17.36 6.24 15.44
N PRO A 157 17.07 7.22 16.32
CA PRO A 157 17.94 8.37 16.54
C PRO A 157 19.29 8.02 17.20
N PHE A 158 19.57 6.75 17.49
CA PHE A 158 20.85 6.27 17.99
C PHE A 158 21.79 5.73 16.92
N HIS A 159 21.27 5.29 15.77
CA HIS A 159 21.98 4.52 14.75
C HIS A 159 22.48 5.41 13.61
N ASP A 160 23.65 5.09 13.05
CA ASP A 160 24.14 5.79 11.86
C ASP A 160 23.43 5.25 10.62
N ALA A 161 22.71 6.13 9.92
CA ALA A 161 21.96 5.78 8.71
C ALA A 161 22.86 5.27 7.57
N GLU A 162 24.11 5.74 7.48
CA GLU A 162 25.07 5.27 6.46
C GLU A 162 25.48 3.82 6.74
N ALA A 163 25.79 3.51 8.01
CA ALA A 163 26.16 2.15 8.42
C ALA A 163 25.01 1.13 8.24
N VAL A 164 23.76 1.53 8.49
CA VAL A 164 22.58 0.67 8.28
C VAL A 164 22.37 0.38 6.80
N LEU A 165 22.42 1.41 5.94
CA LEU A 165 22.26 1.24 4.49
C LEU A 165 23.41 0.43 3.87
N ASP A 166 24.66 0.66 4.32
CA ASP A 166 25.82 -0.09 3.88
C ASP A 166 25.72 -1.58 4.24
N GLU A 167 25.34 -1.93 5.47
CA GLU A 167 25.19 -3.34 5.84
C GLU A 167 24.07 -4.01 5.03
N ALA A 168 22.92 -3.33 4.91
CA ALA A 168 21.76 -3.86 4.19
C ALA A 168 22.06 -4.11 2.70
N LEU A 169 22.72 -3.18 2.00
CA LEU A 169 23.06 -3.34 0.57
C LEU A 169 24.18 -4.36 0.33
N ASN A 170 25.14 -4.51 1.25
CA ASN A 170 26.30 -5.39 1.04
C ASN A 170 26.07 -6.85 1.51
N ARG A 171 24.92 -7.17 2.15
CA ARG A 171 24.55 -8.54 2.55
C ARG A 171 24.28 -9.48 1.36
N GLY A 172 23.99 -8.92 0.17
CA GLY A 172 23.68 -9.67 -1.05
C GLY A 172 22.39 -10.48 -0.93
N ALA A 173 21.43 -9.97 -0.17
CA ALA A 173 20.07 -10.48 -0.02
C ALA A 173 19.15 -9.27 0.27
N PRO A 174 17.87 -9.29 -0.12
CA PRO A 174 16.99 -8.14 0.04
C PRO A 174 16.78 -7.77 1.52
N ALA A 175 16.54 -6.48 1.75
CA ALA A 175 16.19 -5.96 3.05
C ALA A 175 15.05 -4.95 2.99
N VAL A 176 14.29 -4.83 4.08
CA VAL A 176 13.32 -3.74 4.30
C VAL A 176 13.85 -2.84 5.41
N LEU A 177 13.92 -1.53 5.15
CA LEU A 177 14.29 -0.49 6.10
C LEU A 177 13.04 0.31 6.49
N PHE A 178 12.57 0.10 7.71
CA PHE A 178 11.45 0.83 8.29
C PHE A 178 11.93 2.13 8.92
N GLU A 179 11.16 3.20 8.70
CA GLU A 179 11.50 4.55 9.17
C GLU A 179 10.28 5.18 9.85
N ASP A 180 10.27 5.28 11.18
CA ASP A 180 9.10 5.85 11.86
C ASP A 180 8.96 7.36 11.54
N LYS A 181 7.78 7.76 11.07
CA LYS A 181 7.46 9.13 10.63
C LYS A 181 7.63 10.19 11.71
N VAL A 182 7.45 9.85 13.00
CA VAL A 182 7.66 10.79 14.11
C VAL A 182 9.13 11.01 14.42
N LEU A 183 10.04 10.15 13.94
CA LEU A 183 11.48 10.29 14.16
C LEU A 183 12.12 11.29 13.19
N TYR A 184 11.58 11.47 11.98
CA TYR A 184 12.17 12.35 10.96
C TYR A 184 12.51 13.77 11.47
N THR A 185 11.68 14.34 12.34
CA THR A 185 11.88 15.67 12.93
C THR A 185 12.70 15.66 14.22
N ARG A 186 12.93 14.49 14.83
CA ARG A 186 13.77 14.32 16.03
C ARG A 186 15.24 14.47 15.67
N ARG A 187 16.06 14.85 16.66
CA ARG A 187 17.51 14.98 16.50
C ARG A 187 18.21 13.65 16.79
N MET A 188 19.31 13.40 16.09
CA MET A 188 20.23 12.31 16.42
C MET A 188 20.87 12.50 17.79
N TYR A 189 21.08 11.41 18.53
CA TYR A 189 21.91 11.42 19.74
C TYR A 189 23.39 11.30 19.39
N ARG A 190 24.23 12.08 20.07
CA ARG A 190 25.68 12.17 19.84
C ARG A 190 26.46 11.89 21.11
N ASP A 191 27.75 11.62 20.95
CA ASP A 191 28.76 11.63 22.03
C ASP A 191 28.43 10.73 23.24
N GLY A 192 27.63 9.68 23.01
CA GLY A 192 27.22 8.73 24.04
C GLY A 192 26.22 9.28 25.07
N ARG A 193 25.59 10.43 24.80
CA ARG A 193 24.66 11.09 25.74
C ARG A 193 23.26 11.21 25.14
N VAL A 194 22.26 10.92 25.96
CA VAL A 194 20.83 11.06 25.63
C VAL A 194 20.29 12.36 26.22
N ASP A 195 20.50 12.56 27.53
CA ASP A 195 20.20 13.77 28.28
C ASP A 195 21.08 13.85 29.55
N ASP A 196 20.72 14.65 30.55
CA ASP A 196 21.44 14.71 31.83
C ASP A 196 21.34 13.43 32.67
N ILE A 197 20.31 12.62 32.44
CA ILE A 197 20.01 11.42 33.22
C ILE A 197 20.60 10.18 32.52
N PHE A 198 20.51 10.10 31.19
CA PHE A 198 20.79 8.90 30.41
C PHE A 198 22.04 9.00 29.51
N ARG A 199 22.78 7.89 29.43
CA ARG A 199 23.90 7.64 28.51
C ARG A 199 23.51 6.56 27.49
N ARG A 200 24.22 6.51 26.36
CA ARG A 200 24.04 5.53 25.28
C ARG A 200 25.37 4.92 24.86
N ARG A 201 25.51 3.59 25.01
CA ARG A 201 26.59 2.79 24.40
C ARG A 201 26.06 1.98 23.21
N MET A 202 26.90 1.76 22.19
CA MET A 202 26.61 0.78 21.13
C MET A 202 27.22 -0.58 21.51
N THR A 203 26.53 -1.68 21.22
CA THR A 203 27.01 -3.05 21.44
C THR A 203 26.65 -3.97 20.27
N GLY A 204 27.51 -4.96 20.00
CA GLY A 204 27.39 -5.85 18.84
C GLY A 204 28.12 -5.36 17.58
N PRO A 205 28.11 -6.18 16.52
CA PRO A 205 28.71 -5.85 15.22
C PRO A 205 27.83 -4.89 14.42
N GLY A 206 28.43 -4.24 13.41
CA GLY A 206 27.70 -3.37 12.47
C GLY A 206 27.03 -2.18 13.17
N PRO A 207 25.81 -1.79 12.75
CA PRO A 207 24.98 -0.82 13.47
C PRO A 207 24.52 -1.32 14.86
N GLY A 208 24.42 -2.64 15.03
CA GLY A 208 24.20 -3.31 16.32
C GLY A 208 23.02 -2.81 17.15
N TRP A 209 23.21 -2.85 18.47
CA TRP A 209 22.26 -2.41 19.49
C TRP A 209 22.70 -1.10 20.12
N ALA A 210 21.77 -0.17 20.29
CA ALA A 210 21.92 0.96 21.20
C ALA A 210 21.42 0.55 22.60
N HIS A 211 22.30 0.63 23.60
CA HIS A 211 21.98 0.43 25.02
C HIS A 211 21.94 1.78 25.72
N VAL A 212 20.76 2.14 26.23
CA VAL A 212 20.52 3.36 27.02
C VAL A 212 20.28 3.02 28.48
N PHE A 213 20.96 3.72 29.37
CA PHE A 213 21.00 3.47 30.81
C PHE A 213 21.21 4.78 31.59
N PRO A 214 20.79 4.87 32.87
CA PRO A 214 21.09 6.03 33.71
C PRO A 214 22.59 6.19 33.94
N ASP A 215 23.10 7.42 34.00
CA ASP A 215 24.55 7.67 34.15
C ASP A 215 25.10 7.02 35.43
N GLY A 216 26.19 6.25 35.28
CA GLY A 216 26.78 5.45 36.36
C GLY A 216 26.13 4.08 36.64
N GLU A 217 24.99 3.73 36.00
CA GLU A 217 24.21 2.52 36.32
C GLU A 217 24.25 1.42 35.22
N GLU A 218 25.21 1.48 34.29
CA GLU A 218 25.26 0.61 33.09
C GLU A 218 25.05 -0.90 33.34
N GLY A 219 25.61 -1.43 34.43
CA GLY A 219 25.51 -2.84 34.82
C GLY A 219 24.37 -3.19 35.79
N ALA A 220 23.51 -2.22 36.14
CA ALA A 220 22.52 -2.35 37.21
C ALA A 220 21.11 -1.90 36.77
N ALA A 221 20.44 -2.76 36.00
CA ALA A 221 19.03 -2.57 35.62
C ALA A 221 18.08 -3.28 36.60
N ASP A 222 17.08 -2.57 37.12
CA ASP A 222 15.91 -3.21 37.74
C ASP A 222 15.01 -3.88 36.68
N TYR A 223 15.03 -3.38 35.44
CA TYR A 223 14.20 -3.82 34.31
C TYR A 223 14.83 -3.42 32.96
N VAL A 224 14.66 -4.24 31.93
CA VAL A 224 15.09 -3.93 30.55
C VAL A 224 13.88 -3.86 29.61
N VAL A 225 13.86 -2.86 28.72
CA VAL A 225 12.85 -2.69 27.67
C VAL A 225 13.53 -2.83 26.31
N LEU A 226 13.15 -3.86 25.55
CA LEU A 226 13.52 -4.01 24.14
C LEU A 226 12.53 -3.19 23.30
N ALA A 227 13.01 -2.16 22.61
CA ALA A 227 12.18 -1.23 21.85
C ALA A 227 12.76 -0.97 20.44
N PRO A 228 11.98 -1.14 19.36
CA PRO A 228 12.38 -0.76 18.01
C PRO A 228 12.39 0.77 17.86
N GLY A 229 12.97 1.27 16.77
CA GLY A 229 13.27 2.68 16.54
C GLY A 229 12.13 3.64 16.88
N GLY A 230 10.94 3.42 16.32
CA GLY A 230 9.77 4.29 16.52
C GLY A 230 9.36 4.47 17.97
N LEU A 231 9.46 3.41 18.78
CA LEU A 231 9.05 3.44 20.20
C LEU A 231 10.12 3.93 21.17
N VAL A 232 11.37 4.12 20.73
CA VAL A 232 12.49 4.60 21.57
C VAL A 232 12.08 5.75 22.49
N HIS A 233 11.43 6.77 21.94
CA HIS A 233 11.07 7.97 22.70
C HIS A 233 10.03 7.70 23.80
N ARG A 234 9.13 6.73 23.61
CA ARG A 234 8.09 6.33 24.57
C ARG A 234 8.68 5.44 25.66
N ALA A 235 9.57 4.52 25.29
CA ALA A 235 10.35 3.72 26.23
C ALA A 235 11.23 4.59 27.15
N LEU A 236 11.90 5.63 26.59
CA LEU A 236 12.65 6.62 27.38
C LEU A 236 11.73 7.48 28.27
N GLY A 237 10.51 7.81 27.81
CA GLY A 237 9.50 8.46 28.63
C GLY A 237 9.17 7.64 29.87
N ALA A 238 8.81 6.37 29.67
CA ALA A 238 8.52 5.43 30.76
C ALA A 238 9.71 5.26 31.72
N ALA A 239 10.94 5.16 31.19
CA ALA A 239 12.15 5.06 32.01
C ALA A 239 12.40 6.31 32.87
N ARG A 240 12.21 7.53 32.32
CA ARG A 240 12.27 8.79 33.09
C ARG A 240 11.23 8.82 34.20
N GLU A 241 9.99 8.47 33.90
CA GLU A 241 8.89 8.48 34.88
C GLU A 241 9.10 7.46 36.01
N LEU A 242 9.54 6.24 35.68
CA LEU A 242 9.85 5.20 36.68
C LEU A 242 11.05 5.59 37.55
N ARG A 243 12.07 6.26 36.99
CA ARG A 243 13.19 6.79 37.76
C ARG A 243 12.74 7.93 38.68
N ALA A 244 12.00 8.90 38.16
CA ALA A 244 11.55 10.07 38.93
C ALA A 244 10.55 9.72 40.05
N ALA A 245 9.59 8.82 39.78
CA ALA A 245 8.56 8.47 40.75
C ALA A 245 8.95 7.34 41.72
N HIS A 246 9.85 6.44 41.32
CA HIS A 246 10.12 5.20 42.06
C HIS A 246 11.61 4.86 42.24
N GLY A 247 12.53 5.71 41.76
CA GLY A 247 13.98 5.50 41.89
C GLY A 247 14.51 4.28 41.13
N ARG A 248 13.81 3.85 40.07
CA ARG A 248 14.13 2.60 39.34
C ARG A 248 15.06 2.83 38.15
N SER A 249 16.01 1.92 37.99
CA SER A 249 16.86 1.84 36.81
C SER A 249 16.18 0.98 35.73
N VAL A 250 15.69 1.64 34.68
CA VAL A 250 15.11 0.97 33.51
C VAL A 250 15.99 1.25 32.31
N HIS A 251 16.57 0.19 31.74
CA HIS A 251 17.41 0.27 30.56
C HIS A 251 16.58 0.08 29.30
N VAL A 252 16.91 0.80 28.23
CA VAL A 252 16.28 0.64 26.90
C VAL A 252 17.32 0.09 25.94
N LEU A 253 16.98 -1.01 25.25
CA LEU A 253 17.80 -1.61 24.22
C LEU A 253 17.08 -1.53 22.87
N THR A 254 17.76 -1.00 21.85
CA THR A 254 17.19 -0.78 20.52
C THR A 254 18.11 -1.38 19.45
N PRO A 255 17.69 -2.45 18.76
CA PRO A 255 18.46 -3.02 17.64
C PRO A 255 18.25 -2.19 16.37
N ALA A 256 19.25 -2.19 15.49
CA ALA A 256 19.05 -1.72 14.11
C ALA A 256 18.38 -2.80 13.24
N GLN A 257 18.78 -4.07 13.41
CA GLN A 257 18.24 -5.21 12.69
C GLN A 257 17.13 -5.86 13.53
N LEU A 258 15.89 -5.81 13.04
CA LEU A 258 14.73 -6.42 13.68
C LEU A 258 14.65 -7.93 13.45
N TYR A 259 14.98 -8.39 12.24
CA TYR A 259 14.88 -9.80 11.87
C TYR A 259 15.89 -10.19 10.76
N PRO A 260 16.55 -11.36 10.83
CA PRO A 260 16.68 -12.22 12.00
C PRO A 260 17.34 -11.46 13.16
N LEU A 261 16.90 -11.63 14.40
CA LEU A 261 17.45 -10.86 15.53
C LEU A 261 18.71 -11.52 16.08
N ASP A 262 19.84 -10.80 16.10
CA ASP A 262 21.01 -11.20 16.87
C ASP A 262 20.90 -10.65 18.30
N ILE A 263 20.61 -11.54 19.26
CA ILE A 263 20.46 -11.21 20.67
C ILE A 263 21.77 -11.32 21.47
N GLU A 264 22.81 -11.99 20.92
CA GLU A 264 24.06 -12.30 21.64
C GLU A 264 24.72 -11.05 22.28
N PRO A 265 24.79 -9.87 21.61
CA PRO A 265 25.46 -8.69 22.16
C PRO A 265 24.80 -8.06 23.38
N VAL A 266 23.58 -8.49 23.73
CA VAL A 266 22.79 -7.97 24.85
C VAL A 266 22.39 -9.03 25.88
N LEU A 267 22.68 -10.32 25.64
CA LEU A 267 22.37 -11.40 26.60
C LEU A 267 22.87 -11.11 28.03
N PRO A 268 24.11 -10.65 28.28
CA PRO A 268 24.58 -10.38 29.65
C PRO A 268 23.78 -9.29 30.38
N LEU A 269 23.23 -8.31 29.64
CA LEU A 269 22.38 -7.25 30.21
C LEU A 269 20.99 -7.79 30.57
N LEU A 270 20.44 -8.68 29.75
CA LEU A 270 19.15 -9.32 29.98
C LEU A 270 19.22 -10.33 31.13
N GLU A 271 20.29 -11.11 31.21
CA GLU A 271 20.57 -12.03 32.32
C GLU A 271 20.75 -11.29 33.64
N ALA A 272 21.51 -10.18 33.67
CA ALA A 272 21.74 -9.40 34.88
C ALA A 272 20.45 -8.77 35.44
N ALA A 273 19.54 -8.33 34.57
CA ALA A 273 18.24 -7.77 34.99
C ALA A 273 17.22 -8.85 35.39
N GLY A 274 17.19 -9.96 34.65
CA GLY A 274 16.20 -11.02 34.76
C GLY A 274 14.74 -10.57 34.56
N ARG A 275 14.49 -9.33 34.14
CA ARG A 275 13.16 -8.75 33.91
C ARG A 275 13.16 -7.96 32.62
N VAL A 276 12.37 -8.42 31.66
CA VAL A 276 12.40 -7.92 30.28
C VAL A 276 10.97 -7.63 29.80
N ALA A 277 10.77 -6.48 29.19
CA ALA A 277 9.62 -6.19 28.34
C ALA A 277 10.06 -6.04 26.89
N VAL A 278 9.16 -6.36 25.96
CA VAL A 278 9.32 -6.03 24.54
C VAL A 278 8.14 -5.17 24.15
N VAL A 279 8.43 -4.02 23.53
CA VAL A 279 7.41 -3.05 23.13
C VAL A 279 7.39 -2.95 21.60
N GLU A 280 6.20 -2.92 21.00
CA GLU A 280 6.03 -2.68 19.57
C GLU A 280 4.72 -1.93 19.29
N GLU A 281 4.69 -1.11 18.24
CA GLU A 281 3.49 -0.33 17.91
C GLU A 281 2.44 -1.17 17.16
N GLY A 282 2.82 -2.29 16.57
CA GLY A 282 1.89 -3.21 15.92
C GLY A 282 0.91 -3.85 16.92
N THR A 283 -0.34 -4.03 16.48
CA THR A 283 -1.35 -4.84 17.19
C THR A 283 -0.87 -6.27 17.39
N ALA A 284 -1.14 -6.81 18.58
CA ALA A 284 -0.74 -8.15 19.01
C ALA A 284 -1.17 -9.29 18.05
N GLY A 285 -0.53 -10.46 18.21
CA GLY A 285 -0.72 -11.65 17.38
C GLY A 285 0.27 -11.74 16.22
N GLY A 286 1.14 -12.76 16.27
CA GLY A 286 2.12 -13.08 15.22
C GLY A 286 3.18 -12.00 14.99
N THR A 287 3.64 -11.33 16.05
CA THR A 287 4.38 -10.07 15.96
C THR A 287 5.89 -10.19 16.16
N TRP A 288 6.61 -9.08 15.97
CA TRP A 288 8.05 -9.00 16.28
C TRP A 288 8.28 -9.20 17.77
N GLY A 289 7.50 -8.53 18.62
CA GLY A 289 7.60 -8.65 20.07
C GLY A 289 7.40 -10.09 20.57
N ALA A 290 6.51 -10.85 19.93
CA ALA A 290 6.31 -12.28 20.23
C ALA A 290 7.53 -13.14 19.85
N GLU A 291 8.13 -12.89 18.69
CA GLU A 291 9.34 -13.58 18.22
C GLU A 291 10.56 -13.26 19.11
N VAL A 292 10.74 -11.98 19.48
CA VAL A 292 11.80 -11.58 20.42
C VAL A 292 11.58 -12.22 21.79
N ALA A 293 10.34 -12.24 22.31
CA ALA A 293 10.04 -12.91 23.56
C ALA A 293 10.33 -14.41 23.49
N ARG A 294 10.06 -15.09 22.36
CA ARG A 294 10.43 -16.49 22.14
C ARG A 294 11.96 -16.68 22.22
N VAL A 295 12.72 -15.89 21.47
CA VAL A 295 14.20 -15.95 21.46
C VAL A 295 14.79 -15.68 22.85
N VAL A 296 14.28 -14.67 23.56
CA VAL A 296 14.75 -14.34 24.93
C VAL A 296 14.43 -15.48 25.91
N HIS A 297 13.22 -16.04 25.88
CA HIS A 297 12.89 -17.20 26.72
C HIS A 297 13.79 -18.40 26.40
N GLU A 298 14.01 -18.73 25.11
CA GLU A 298 14.88 -19.86 24.72
C GLU A 298 16.33 -19.71 25.19
N ARG A 299 16.87 -18.48 25.20
CA ARG A 299 18.26 -18.24 25.59
C ARG A 299 18.48 -18.07 27.09
N ILE A 300 17.57 -17.39 27.81
CA ILE A 300 17.81 -16.98 29.21
C ILE A 300 16.72 -17.38 30.21
N TRP A 301 15.88 -18.39 29.89
CA TRP A 301 14.81 -18.88 30.77
C TRP A 301 15.20 -18.99 32.25
N SER A 302 16.38 -19.56 32.53
CA SER A 302 16.88 -19.79 33.89
C SER A 302 17.22 -18.52 34.68
N SER A 303 17.43 -17.40 33.99
CA SER A 303 17.77 -16.10 34.58
C SER A 303 16.57 -15.16 34.68
N LEU A 304 15.41 -15.54 34.14
CA LEU A 304 14.20 -14.72 34.16
C LEU A 304 13.46 -14.80 35.50
N HIS A 305 13.33 -13.66 36.18
CA HIS A 305 12.55 -13.46 37.39
C HIS A 305 11.02 -13.35 37.15
N ALA A 306 10.61 -13.24 35.89
CA ALA A 306 9.22 -13.23 35.42
C ALA A 306 9.21 -13.53 33.90
N PRO A 307 8.09 -14.01 33.32
CA PRO A 307 7.95 -14.09 31.86
C PRO A 307 8.21 -12.74 31.19
N VAL A 308 8.78 -12.77 29.99
CA VAL A 308 8.96 -11.56 29.17
C VAL A 308 7.60 -10.90 28.93
N LEU A 309 7.50 -9.59 29.17
CA LEU A 309 6.27 -8.82 29.05
C LEU A 309 6.12 -8.22 27.65
N PRO A 310 5.28 -8.75 26.75
CA PRO A 310 4.93 -8.07 25.51
C PRO A 310 3.98 -6.90 25.79
N LEU A 311 4.20 -5.76 25.13
CA LEU A 311 3.31 -4.62 25.12
C LEU A 311 3.10 -4.14 23.68
N ASN A 312 1.84 -3.97 23.31
CA ASN A 312 1.37 -3.67 21.97
C ASN A 312 0.38 -2.50 22.00
N SER A 313 0.18 -1.84 20.86
CA SER A 313 -1.01 -1.01 20.64
C SER A 313 -2.29 -1.86 20.74
N ARG A 314 -3.42 -1.20 21.02
CA ARG A 314 -4.72 -1.86 21.16
C ARG A 314 -5.14 -2.55 19.86
N ASP A 315 -5.99 -3.57 20.00
CA ASP A 315 -6.67 -4.21 18.87
C ASP A 315 -7.80 -3.30 18.37
N SER A 316 -7.42 -2.34 17.52
CA SER A 316 -8.32 -1.34 16.96
C SER A 316 -7.73 -0.69 15.71
N ILE A 317 -8.62 -0.13 14.89
CA ILE A 317 -8.25 0.69 13.72
C ILE A 317 -7.69 2.02 14.23
N ILE A 318 -6.53 2.46 13.74
CA ILE A 318 -5.89 3.72 14.15
C ILE A 318 -6.72 4.91 13.60
N PRO A 319 -7.34 5.73 14.46
CA PRO A 319 -8.23 6.82 14.04
C PRO A 319 -7.46 8.12 13.77
N THR A 320 -8.01 8.97 12.90
CA THR A 320 -7.45 10.29 12.54
C THR A 320 -7.50 11.30 13.71
N ALA A 321 -8.50 11.19 14.59
CA ALA A 321 -8.68 12.12 15.70
C ALA A 321 -7.63 11.88 16.79
N GLY A 322 -6.69 12.81 16.96
CA GLY A 322 -5.49 12.60 17.78
C GLY A 322 -5.73 12.23 19.26
N HIS A 323 -6.90 12.49 19.84
CA HIS A 323 -7.23 11.99 21.18
C HIS A 323 -7.54 10.48 21.19
N LEU A 324 -8.24 9.99 20.17
CA LEU A 324 -8.49 8.56 19.97
C LEU A 324 -7.23 7.85 19.44
N GLU A 325 -6.39 8.52 18.65
CA GLU A 325 -5.11 7.97 18.16
C GLU A 325 -4.21 7.57 19.34
N ARG A 326 -4.12 8.45 20.36
CA ARG A 326 -3.42 8.18 21.62
C ARG A 326 -4.07 7.09 22.48
N GLU A 327 -5.37 6.85 22.34
CA GLU A 327 -6.01 5.72 23.03
C GLU A 327 -5.71 4.37 22.37
N VAL A 328 -5.37 4.35 21.08
CA VAL A 328 -5.06 3.10 20.36
C VAL A 328 -3.57 2.78 20.41
N LEU A 329 -2.71 3.76 20.14
CA LEU A 329 -1.26 3.56 20.03
C LEU A 329 -0.58 3.43 21.40
N LEU A 330 0.37 2.49 21.52
CA LEU A 330 1.11 2.25 22.76
C LEU A 330 1.83 3.51 23.25
N GLY A 331 1.44 4.03 24.42
CA GLY A 331 2.01 5.22 25.06
C GLY A 331 3.20 4.93 25.99
N ALA A 332 3.84 6.00 26.50
CA ALA A 332 4.85 5.89 27.54
C ALA A 332 4.21 5.46 28.88
N GLU A 333 3.00 5.95 29.13
CA GLU A 333 2.12 5.60 30.23
C GLU A 333 1.77 4.12 30.26
N ASP A 334 1.50 3.50 29.11
CA ASP A 334 1.18 2.07 29.00
C ASP A 334 2.41 1.21 29.31
N ILE A 335 3.60 1.63 28.83
CA ILE A 335 4.88 0.98 29.12
C ILE A 335 5.19 1.08 30.62
N ARG A 336 5.10 2.28 31.21
CA ARG A 336 5.27 2.52 32.65
C ARG A 336 4.33 1.63 33.46
N ASP A 337 3.03 1.68 33.18
CA ASP A 337 2.03 0.99 34.00
C ASP A 337 2.00 -0.51 33.72
N GLY A 338 2.41 -0.97 32.53
CA GLY A 338 2.70 -2.37 32.25
C GLY A 338 3.82 -2.92 33.13
N ILE A 339 4.98 -2.24 33.17
CA ILE A 339 6.11 -2.59 34.03
C ILE A 339 5.70 -2.57 35.50
N ARG A 340 4.96 -1.55 35.96
CA ARG A 340 4.45 -1.46 37.35
C ARG A 340 3.51 -2.61 37.71
N ARG A 341 2.58 -3.00 36.82
CA ARG A 341 1.70 -4.16 37.02
C ARG A 341 2.50 -5.46 37.12
N ALA A 342 3.52 -5.64 36.28
CA ALA A 342 4.37 -6.84 36.27
C ALA A 342 5.36 -6.95 37.45
N THR A 343 5.66 -5.83 38.12
CA THR A 343 6.64 -5.74 39.23
C THR A 343 6.03 -5.47 40.61
N GLY A 344 4.79 -4.96 40.65
CA GLY A 344 4.16 -4.45 41.87
C GLY A 344 4.66 -3.04 42.30
N TRP A 345 5.49 -2.37 41.49
CA TRP A 345 6.07 -1.08 41.87
C TRP A 345 5.02 0.02 42.05
N GLY A 346 4.96 0.57 43.26
CA GLY A 346 3.99 1.62 43.62
C GLY A 346 2.55 1.12 43.75
N VAL A 347 2.33 -0.18 44.00
CA VAL A 347 1.04 -0.70 44.45
C VAL A 347 1.02 -0.68 45.98
N ALA A 348 0.22 0.22 46.57
CA ALA A 348 -0.04 0.19 48.01
C ALA A 348 -0.80 -1.10 48.36
N ALA A 349 -0.44 -1.75 49.46
CA ALA A 349 -1.15 -2.94 49.95
C ALA A 349 -2.65 -2.64 50.15
N PRO A 350 -3.57 -3.58 49.84
CA PRO A 350 -5.00 -3.32 49.81
C PRO A 350 -5.58 -3.04 51.20
N SER A 351 -5.62 -1.76 51.57
CA SER A 351 -6.32 -1.27 52.76
C SER A 351 -7.83 -1.24 52.51
N ARG A 352 -8.60 -1.86 53.43
CA ARG A 352 -10.07 -1.78 53.41
C ARG A 352 -10.53 -0.33 53.67
N ALA A 353 -11.54 0.11 52.93
CA ALA A 353 -12.15 1.44 53.08
C ALA A 353 -12.82 1.62 54.47
N PRO A 354 -13.11 2.87 54.89
CA PRO A 354 -14.40 3.43 54.48
C PRO A 354 -14.41 4.93 54.09
N SER A 355 -15.57 5.32 53.53
CA SER A 355 -15.98 6.64 53.02
C SER A 355 -15.89 7.82 54.00
N SER A 356 -15.54 9.01 53.48
CA SER A 356 -16.17 10.29 53.88
C SER A 356 -16.05 11.35 52.75
N ALA A 357 -16.98 12.30 52.69
CA ALA A 357 -17.09 13.29 51.62
C ALA A 357 -16.24 14.57 51.88
N PRO A 358 -15.72 15.26 50.85
CA PRO A 358 -14.91 16.45 51.02
C PRO A 358 -15.74 17.73 51.20
N ARG A 359 -15.22 18.65 52.02
CA ARG A 359 -15.70 20.04 52.14
C ARG A 359 -15.08 20.92 51.05
N SER A 360 -15.75 22.03 50.75
CA SER A 360 -15.33 23.01 49.73
C SER A 360 -14.38 24.08 50.28
N GLU A 361 -13.36 24.43 49.50
CA GLU A 361 -12.54 25.65 49.64
C GLU A 361 -12.56 26.49 48.34
N PRO A 362 -12.22 27.79 48.40
CA PRO A 362 -12.63 28.76 47.37
C PRO A 362 -11.76 28.74 46.11
N ARG A 363 -12.37 29.16 44.99
CA ARG A 363 -11.80 29.08 43.63
C ARG A 363 -11.29 30.44 43.18
N ALA A 364 -10.03 30.53 42.74
CA ALA A 364 -9.47 31.73 42.10
C ALA A 364 -10.04 31.93 40.68
N ALA A 365 -9.99 33.17 40.18
CA ALA A 365 -10.50 33.52 38.85
C ALA A 365 -9.66 32.84 37.74
N VAL A 366 -10.33 32.30 36.73
CA VAL A 366 -9.71 31.52 35.64
C VAL A 366 -9.77 32.32 34.34
N GLY A 367 -8.61 32.64 33.77
CA GLY A 367 -8.49 33.23 32.42
C GLY A 367 -8.64 32.20 31.31
N VAL A 368 -9.07 32.64 30.13
CA VAL A 368 -9.20 31.79 28.94
C VAL A 368 -7.81 31.52 28.36
N PRO A 369 -7.37 30.26 28.18
CA PRO A 369 -6.05 29.96 27.62
C PRO A 369 -6.02 30.17 26.10
N VAL A 370 -5.00 30.86 25.61
CA VAL A 370 -4.60 30.85 24.19
C VAL A 370 -3.60 29.71 24.00
N THR A 371 -3.83 28.85 23.01
CA THR A 371 -2.99 27.66 22.76
C THR A 371 -2.32 27.70 21.39
N VAL A 372 -1.17 27.02 21.26
CA VAL A 372 -0.43 26.90 20.00
C VAL A 372 -1.29 26.16 18.95
N PRO A 373 -1.74 26.82 17.86
CA PRO A 373 -2.59 26.20 16.86
C PRO A 373 -1.77 25.31 15.91
N LYS A 374 -2.44 24.42 15.16
CA LYS A 374 -1.79 23.54 14.17
C LYS A 374 -1.62 24.27 12.83
N LEU A 375 -0.47 24.90 12.62
CA LEU A 375 -0.20 25.73 11.43
C LEU A 375 0.15 24.93 10.16
N ASN A 376 0.75 23.74 10.30
CA ASN A 376 1.03 22.88 9.15
C ASN A 376 1.11 21.40 9.54
N ASN A 377 0.91 20.51 8.55
CA ASN A 377 0.90 19.05 8.76
C ASN A 377 2.24 18.47 9.23
N ASN A 378 3.38 19.13 8.98
CA ASN A 378 4.71 18.55 9.17
C ASN A 378 5.24 18.74 10.59
N ASP A 379 5.03 19.92 11.18
CA ASP A 379 5.65 20.29 12.45
C ASP A 379 4.85 19.84 13.68
N ALA A 380 5.55 19.37 14.71
CA ALA A 380 4.96 19.03 16.02
C ALA A 380 5.18 20.15 17.06
N THR A 381 6.11 21.07 16.78
CA THR A 381 6.56 22.17 17.62
C THR A 381 6.78 23.43 16.77
N TYR A 382 6.63 24.60 17.39
CA TYR A 382 6.92 25.91 16.81
C TYR A 382 7.75 26.75 17.77
N LEU A 383 8.60 27.62 17.23
CA LEU A 383 9.43 28.54 18.01
C LEU A 383 8.68 29.86 18.22
N VAL A 384 8.59 30.37 19.45
CA VAL A 384 8.06 31.72 19.69
C VAL A 384 9.06 32.75 19.18
N ALA A 385 8.72 33.45 18.08
CA ALA A 385 9.63 34.33 17.37
C ALA A 385 9.59 35.77 17.91
N ASP A 386 8.40 36.33 18.14
CA ASP A 386 8.21 37.65 18.77
C ASP A 386 6.80 37.78 19.37
N TRP A 387 6.62 38.69 20.34
CA TRP A 387 5.32 39.05 20.91
C TRP A 387 4.86 40.42 20.38
N LEU A 388 3.87 40.39 19.48
CA LEU A 388 3.32 41.57 18.81
C LEU A 388 2.56 42.52 19.74
N VAL A 389 1.98 42.00 20.83
CA VAL A 389 1.23 42.79 21.83
C VAL A 389 1.85 42.66 23.22
N GLY A 390 1.95 43.79 23.93
CA GLY A 390 2.51 43.91 25.29
C GLY A 390 1.82 43.01 26.34
N ASP A 391 2.58 42.57 27.34
CA ASP A 391 2.02 41.86 28.50
C ASP A 391 1.17 42.83 29.34
N GLY A 392 0.03 42.37 29.84
CA GLY A 392 -0.96 43.18 30.56
C GLY A 392 -1.77 44.15 29.67
N VAL A 393 -1.69 44.06 28.34
CA VAL A 393 -2.47 44.89 27.41
C VAL A 393 -3.81 44.23 27.08
N TRP A 394 -4.88 45.02 26.97
CA TRP A 394 -6.18 44.54 26.50
C TRP A 394 -6.13 44.23 25.00
N VAL A 395 -6.54 43.02 24.63
CA VAL A 395 -6.72 42.58 23.24
C VAL A 395 -8.18 42.32 22.95
N GLU A 396 -8.57 42.54 21.69
CA GLU A 396 -9.88 42.14 21.14
C GLU A 396 -9.70 40.89 20.26
N PRO A 397 -10.79 40.16 19.91
CA PRO A 397 -10.70 38.99 19.05
C PRO A 397 -10.12 39.37 17.68
N GLU A 398 -9.46 38.41 17.02
CA GLU A 398 -8.72 38.61 15.77
C GLU A 398 -7.50 39.55 15.87
N THR A 399 -7.12 40.03 17.07
CA THR A 399 -5.87 40.77 17.26
C THR A 399 -4.68 39.82 17.22
N GLU A 400 -3.74 40.03 16.30
CA GLU A 400 -2.45 39.30 16.24
C GLU A 400 -1.59 39.62 17.49
N ILE A 401 -1.23 38.59 18.25
CA ILE A 401 -0.57 38.71 19.56
C ILE A 401 0.85 38.14 19.61
N VAL A 402 1.17 37.13 18.81
CA VAL A 402 2.48 36.44 18.83
C VAL A 402 2.82 35.85 17.47
N THR A 403 4.07 36.01 17.03
CA THR A 403 4.61 35.38 15.82
C THR A 403 5.25 34.04 16.18
N LEU A 404 4.91 32.97 15.46
CA LEU A 404 5.52 31.66 15.58
C LEU A 404 6.34 31.31 14.33
N ASP A 405 7.56 30.82 14.52
CA ASP A 405 8.40 30.30 13.43
C ASP A 405 8.15 28.80 13.22
N THR A 406 7.97 28.40 11.97
CA THR A 406 7.69 27.01 11.54
C THR A 406 8.78 26.51 10.60
N SER A 407 8.80 25.21 10.25
CA SER A 407 9.79 24.70 9.28
C SER A 407 9.62 25.21 7.85
N LYS A 408 8.59 26.01 7.57
CA LYS A 408 8.24 26.51 6.23
C LYS A 408 8.16 28.03 6.12
N ALA A 409 7.62 28.70 7.13
CA ALA A 409 7.36 30.14 7.18
C ALA A 409 7.07 30.59 8.62
N GLN A 410 7.12 31.90 8.86
CA GLN A 410 6.56 32.50 10.08
C GLN A 410 5.04 32.67 9.93
N ALA A 411 4.31 32.62 11.04
CA ALA A 411 2.86 32.85 11.08
C ALA A 411 2.46 33.58 12.37
N ASP A 412 1.64 34.61 12.22
CA ASP A 412 1.11 35.40 13.33
C ASP A 412 -0.19 34.77 13.86
N ILE A 413 -0.28 34.68 15.19
CA ILE A 413 -1.40 34.06 15.89
C ILE A 413 -2.30 35.15 16.46
N ALA A 414 -3.58 35.10 16.11
CA ALA A 414 -4.61 35.99 16.63
C ALA A 414 -5.23 35.48 17.94
N ALA A 415 -5.83 36.39 18.71
CA ALA A 415 -6.57 36.07 19.92
C ALA A 415 -8.02 35.62 19.60
N ASP A 416 -8.45 34.49 20.16
CA ASP A 416 -9.81 33.94 19.98
C ASP A 416 -10.91 34.69 20.78
N GLY A 417 -10.55 35.73 21.55
CA GLY A 417 -11.45 36.42 22.47
C GLY A 417 -10.87 37.71 23.04
N SER A 418 -11.69 38.50 23.75
CA SER A 418 -11.24 39.74 24.42
C SER A 418 -10.68 39.46 25.82
N GLY A 419 -9.65 40.22 26.23
CA GLY A 419 -9.15 40.22 27.60
C GLY A 419 -7.78 40.86 27.75
N TYR A 420 -7.29 40.98 28.99
CA TYR A 420 -5.91 41.36 29.26
C TYR A 420 -4.98 40.17 28.97
N LEU A 421 -4.06 40.35 28.01
CA LEU A 421 -3.07 39.35 27.64
C LEU A 421 -2.08 39.14 28.79
N TRP A 422 -1.96 37.91 29.26
CA TRP A 422 -0.96 37.50 30.24
C TRP A 422 -0.10 36.37 29.65
N ARG A 423 1.14 36.70 29.29
CA ARG A 423 2.06 35.81 28.58
C ARG A 423 2.58 34.70 29.49
N VAL A 424 2.58 33.47 28.99
CA VAL A 424 3.15 32.29 29.68
C VAL A 424 4.48 31.88 29.02
N ALA A 425 4.58 32.01 27.70
CA ALA A 425 5.74 31.59 26.91
C ALA A 425 6.77 32.72 26.65
N SER A 426 8.05 32.35 26.61
CA SER A 426 9.17 33.26 26.33
C SER A 426 9.55 33.29 24.85
N VAL A 427 10.09 34.41 24.36
CA VAL A 427 10.70 34.47 23.01
C VAL A 427 11.91 33.53 22.95
N GLY A 428 11.99 32.73 21.88
CA GLY A 428 13.00 31.67 21.72
C GLY A 428 12.62 30.33 22.36
N GLU A 429 11.44 30.21 22.96
CA GLU A 429 10.92 28.93 23.48
C GLU A 429 10.27 28.10 22.38
N GLU A 430 10.57 26.79 22.33
CA GLU A 430 10.00 25.85 21.34
C GLU A 430 8.84 25.07 21.99
N LEU A 431 7.61 25.36 21.56
CA LEU A 431 6.38 24.83 22.14
C LEU A 431 5.70 23.81 21.24
N ALA A 432 5.10 22.77 21.84
CA ALA A 432 4.29 21.80 21.13
C ALA A 432 2.91 22.36 20.75
N VAL A 433 2.32 21.85 19.66
CA VAL A 433 0.93 22.15 19.27
C VAL A 433 -0.02 21.80 20.42
N GLY A 434 -0.89 22.73 20.80
CA GLY A 434 -1.80 22.63 21.95
C GLY A 434 -1.22 23.06 23.31
N ALA A 435 0.07 23.45 23.38
CA ALA A 435 0.61 24.09 24.59
C ALA A 435 0.01 25.50 24.80
N VAL A 436 0.01 26.00 26.03
CA VAL A 436 -0.53 27.35 26.35
C VAL A 436 0.54 28.41 26.05
N LEU A 437 0.18 29.41 25.24
CA LEU A 437 1.01 30.59 24.93
C LEU A 437 0.81 31.72 25.94
N ALA A 438 -0.45 31.98 26.29
CA ALA A 438 -0.90 33.05 27.16
C ALA A 438 -2.28 32.74 27.76
N HIS A 439 -2.70 33.54 28.74
CA HIS A 439 -4.09 33.63 29.18
C HIS A 439 -4.68 34.99 28.85
N LEU A 440 -5.98 35.02 28.55
CA LEU A 440 -6.80 36.22 28.49
C LEU A 440 -7.56 36.36 29.81
N LEU A 441 -7.25 37.41 30.56
CA LEU A 441 -7.84 37.68 31.87
C LEU A 441 -8.94 38.75 31.77
N PRO A 442 -10.04 38.65 32.55
CA PRO A 442 -11.10 39.68 32.57
C PRO A 442 -10.67 40.99 33.23
N GLU A 443 -9.63 40.95 34.07
CA GLU A 443 -9.01 42.08 34.76
C GLU A 443 -7.48 41.98 34.60
N PRO A 444 -6.73 43.09 34.61
CA PRO A 444 -5.28 43.05 34.42
C PRO A 444 -4.60 42.38 35.62
N ALA A 445 -3.66 41.47 35.36
CA ALA A 445 -2.95 40.74 36.40
C ALA A 445 -2.21 41.69 37.36
N PRO A 446 -2.23 41.47 38.69
CA PRO A 446 -1.35 42.17 39.60
C PRO A 446 0.11 41.81 39.29
N SER A 447 0.97 42.81 39.11
CA SER A 447 2.35 42.57 38.64
C SER A 447 3.19 41.84 39.70
N GLY A 448 3.47 40.55 39.48
CA GLY A 448 4.48 39.82 40.26
C GLY A 448 4.36 38.29 40.27
N ALA A 449 5.24 37.64 39.51
CA ALA A 449 5.55 36.19 39.50
C ALA A 449 4.46 35.19 39.05
N PRO A 450 4.82 34.11 38.32
CA PRO A 450 3.87 33.08 37.90
C PRO A 450 3.49 32.13 39.06
N PRO A 451 2.23 31.64 39.11
CA PRO A 451 1.80 30.65 40.09
C PRO A 451 2.23 29.22 39.71
N ASP A 452 2.53 28.40 40.73
CA ASP A 452 2.90 26.99 40.57
C ASP A 452 1.84 26.14 39.84
N ALA A 453 2.30 25.24 38.98
CA ALA A 453 1.46 24.35 38.20
C ALA A 453 0.80 23.24 39.04
N ALA A 454 -0.42 23.49 39.51
CA ALA A 454 -1.27 22.46 40.12
C ALA A 454 -1.73 21.41 39.09
N GLY A 455 -1.69 20.13 39.48
CA GLY A 455 -1.91 18.99 38.58
C GLY A 455 -3.33 18.81 38.02
N PRO A 456 -3.51 17.89 37.05
CA PRO A 456 -4.71 17.82 36.22
C PRO A 456 -5.97 17.35 36.96
N HIS A 457 -7.00 18.20 36.94
CA HIS A 457 -8.35 17.86 37.38
C HIS A 457 -8.98 16.79 36.48
N ARG A 458 -9.48 15.70 37.08
CA ARG A 458 -10.42 14.77 36.42
C ARG A 458 -11.80 15.40 36.33
N GLY A 459 -12.21 15.78 35.12
CA GLY A 459 -13.60 16.17 34.83
C GLY A 459 -14.52 14.95 34.73
N GLN A 460 -15.67 14.99 35.40
CA GLN A 460 -16.77 14.04 35.21
C GLN A 460 -17.76 14.63 34.19
N THR A 461 -18.28 13.81 33.28
CA THR A 461 -19.29 14.18 32.28
C THR A 461 -20.58 13.36 32.53
N PRO A 462 -21.80 13.89 32.29
CA PRO A 462 -23.03 13.24 32.76
C PRO A 462 -23.37 11.92 32.05
N ALA A 463 -24.08 11.05 32.77
CA ALA A 463 -24.49 9.75 32.25
C ALA A 463 -25.62 9.86 31.20
N ALA A 464 -25.38 9.29 30.01
CA ALA A 464 -26.41 8.92 29.04
C ALA A 464 -26.54 7.38 29.00
N ARG A 465 -27.78 6.86 29.03
CA ARG A 465 -28.04 5.41 28.93
C ARG A 465 -27.95 4.95 27.47
N VAL A 466 -27.26 3.83 27.24
CA VAL A 466 -27.27 3.07 25.98
C VAL A 466 -27.73 1.63 26.28
N PRO A 467 -28.51 0.96 25.42
CA PRO A 467 -29.09 -0.36 25.73
C PRO A 467 -28.09 -1.52 25.54
N THR A 468 -28.28 -2.58 26.31
CA THR A 468 -27.47 -3.82 26.26
C THR A 468 -27.88 -4.75 25.11
N PRO A 469 -26.94 -5.28 24.31
CA PRO A 469 -27.17 -6.47 23.49
C PRO A 469 -27.04 -7.77 24.31
N ALA A 470 -27.82 -8.79 23.96
CA ALA A 470 -27.76 -10.11 24.59
C ALA A 470 -26.61 -10.99 24.04
N PRO A 471 -26.11 -11.99 24.79
CA PRO A 471 -25.01 -12.84 24.35
C PRO A 471 -25.44 -13.89 23.32
N ALA A 472 -24.60 -14.14 22.31
CA ALA A 472 -24.72 -15.27 21.40
C ALA A 472 -24.10 -16.55 22.02
N PRO A 473 -24.70 -17.74 21.83
CA PRO A 473 -24.19 -19.00 22.37
C PRO A 473 -23.07 -19.61 21.51
N ALA A 474 -22.20 -20.40 22.16
CA ALA A 474 -21.07 -21.06 21.52
C ALA A 474 -21.49 -22.25 20.64
N LEU A 475 -20.78 -22.45 19.53
CA LEU A 475 -20.88 -23.65 18.70
C LEU A 475 -19.86 -24.71 19.16
N GLN A 476 -20.38 -25.84 19.63
CA GLN A 476 -19.63 -27.10 19.73
C GLN A 476 -19.96 -27.94 18.50
N GLY A 477 -18.94 -28.50 17.83
CA GLY A 477 -19.15 -29.55 16.83
C GLY A 477 -19.40 -30.91 17.51
N PRO A 478 -19.89 -31.91 16.76
CA PRO A 478 -19.29 -33.23 16.87
C PRO A 478 -19.14 -33.99 15.54
N ALA A 479 -18.49 -35.16 15.66
CA ALA A 479 -18.03 -36.07 14.61
C ALA A 479 -19.14 -36.88 13.90
N ALA A 480 -18.70 -37.65 12.89
CA ALA A 480 -19.50 -38.55 12.06
C ALA A 480 -19.88 -39.89 12.75
N GLN A 481 -20.90 -40.57 12.22
CA GLN A 481 -21.13 -42.02 12.36
C GLN A 481 -22.05 -42.57 11.24
N ASP A 482 -21.78 -43.81 10.81
CA ASP A 482 -22.55 -44.61 9.83
C ASP A 482 -23.76 -45.33 10.46
N SER A 483 -24.84 -45.58 9.68
CA SER A 483 -25.39 -46.95 9.44
C SER A 483 -26.75 -47.01 8.67
N ALA A 484 -26.73 -47.56 7.44
CA ALA A 484 -27.62 -48.57 6.82
C ALA A 484 -29.15 -48.77 7.14
N ILE A 485 -29.98 -48.90 6.05
CA ILE A 485 -30.99 -49.99 5.75
C ILE A 485 -32.35 -50.03 6.52
N GLN A 486 -33.56 -50.34 5.97
CA GLN A 486 -34.11 -50.63 4.60
C GLN A 486 -35.67 -50.46 4.51
N ASP A 487 -36.19 -50.07 3.32
CA ASP A 487 -37.43 -50.48 2.57
C ASP A 487 -38.87 -50.52 3.23
N PRO A 488 -39.99 -50.84 2.51
CA PRO A 488 -40.73 -49.91 1.62
C PRO A 488 -42.30 -49.96 1.72
N VAL A 489 -43.03 -48.96 1.20
CA VAL A 489 -44.52 -49.02 0.96
C VAL A 489 -44.95 -48.07 -0.20
N PRO A 490 -46.18 -48.16 -0.79
CA PRO A 490 -46.33 -48.22 -2.26
C PRO A 490 -46.93 -46.95 -2.92
N GLN A 491 -46.91 -46.93 -4.26
CA GLN A 491 -47.47 -45.87 -5.10
C GLN A 491 -48.97 -46.09 -5.42
N ASP A 492 -49.70 -44.97 -5.52
CA ASP A 492 -50.95 -44.81 -6.27
C ASP A 492 -50.95 -43.39 -6.93
N PRO A 493 -51.78 -43.14 -7.97
CA PRO A 493 -51.42 -42.18 -9.03
C PRO A 493 -51.76 -40.71 -8.74
N VAL A 494 -50.90 -39.81 -9.25
CA VAL A 494 -51.08 -38.34 -9.22
C VAL A 494 -51.73 -37.86 -10.54
N PRO A 495 -52.75 -36.98 -10.51
CA PRO A 495 -53.39 -36.46 -11.72
C PRO A 495 -52.49 -35.45 -12.48
N GLN A 496 -52.74 -35.31 -13.80
CA GLN A 496 -52.02 -34.38 -14.66
C GLN A 496 -52.58 -32.95 -14.54
N ASP A 497 -51.72 -31.99 -14.22
CA ASP A 497 -52.01 -30.55 -14.36
C ASP A 497 -51.72 -30.05 -15.79
N PRO A 498 -52.42 -29.00 -16.27
CA PRO A 498 -52.28 -28.49 -17.64
C PRO A 498 -51.02 -27.62 -17.84
N ALA A 499 -50.60 -27.48 -19.10
CA ALA A 499 -49.38 -26.77 -19.48
C ALA A 499 -49.40 -25.26 -19.11
N PRO A 500 -48.24 -24.65 -18.78
CA PRO A 500 -48.16 -23.22 -18.49
C PRO A 500 -48.48 -22.37 -19.73
N GLN A 501 -49.20 -21.26 -19.51
CA GLN A 501 -49.36 -20.19 -20.50
C GLN A 501 -48.25 -19.15 -20.33
N ASP A 502 -47.75 -18.59 -21.44
CA ASP A 502 -46.72 -17.55 -21.41
C ASP A 502 -47.19 -16.29 -20.66
N PRO A 503 -46.40 -15.75 -19.71
CA PRO A 503 -46.78 -14.54 -19.00
C PRO A 503 -46.64 -13.29 -19.88
N VAL A 504 -47.71 -12.50 -19.95
CA VAL A 504 -47.73 -11.17 -20.57
C VAL A 504 -46.68 -10.26 -19.90
N PRO A 505 -45.87 -9.48 -20.64
CA PRO A 505 -44.83 -8.66 -20.07
C PRO A 505 -45.43 -7.52 -19.22
N VAL A 506 -45.26 -7.61 -17.91
CA VAL A 506 -45.52 -6.51 -16.98
C VAL A 506 -44.43 -5.47 -17.17
N LEU A 507 -44.80 -4.26 -17.59
CA LEU A 507 -43.91 -3.10 -17.59
C LEU A 507 -43.44 -2.83 -16.15
N ALA A 508 -42.19 -3.21 -15.86
CA ALA A 508 -41.56 -2.94 -14.58
C ALA A 508 -41.49 -1.41 -14.36
N ALA A 509 -41.98 -0.94 -13.22
CA ALA A 509 -41.89 0.47 -12.85
C ALA A 509 -40.42 0.87 -12.70
N SER A 510 -40.06 2.05 -13.24
CA SER A 510 -38.73 2.62 -13.07
C SER A 510 -38.36 2.71 -11.59
N PRO A 511 -37.11 2.39 -11.20
CA PRO A 511 -36.68 2.52 -9.81
C PRO A 511 -36.77 4.00 -9.36
N PRO A 512 -37.11 4.25 -8.08
CA PRO A 512 -37.17 5.62 -7.57
C PRO A 512 -35.79 6.28 -7.64
N ALA A 513 -35.76 7.55 -8.07
CA ALA A 513 -34.53 8.32 -8.13
C ALA A 513 -33.89 8.44 -6.72
N PRO A 514 -32.56 8.38 -6.60
CA PRO A 514 -31.89 8.50 -5.31
C PRO A 514 -32.16 9.88 -4.69
N ALA A 515 -32.70 9.89 -3.47
CA ALA A 515 -32.96 11.11 -2.74
C ALA A 515 -31.65 11.72 -2.23
N GLY A 516 -31.35 12.97 -2.63
CA GLY A 516 -30.15 13.69 -2.20
C GLY A 516 -29.06 13.79 -3.26
N ALA A 517 -29.39 14.16 -4.50
CA ALA A 517 -28.40 14.58 -5.48
C ALA A 517 -27.74 15.89 -5.02
N ASP A 518 -26.42 15.87 -4.84
CA ASP A 518 -25.59 17.06 -4.63
C ASP A 518 -25.79 18.05 -5.80
N PRO A 519 -26.06 19.35 -5.56
CA PRO A 519 -26.25 20.34 -6.63
C PRO A 519 -24.99 20.58 -7.49
N THR A 520 -23.82 20.06 -7.10
CA THR A 520 -22.59 20.04 -7.91
C THR A 520 -22.46 18.78 -8.79
N SER A 521 -23.31 17.77 -8.57
CA SER A 521 -23.32 16.51 -9.33
C SER A 521 -23.77 16.73 -10.77
N ARG A 522 -22.82 16.61 -11.71
CA ARG A 522 -23.14 16.53 -13.15
C ARG A 522 -23.59 15.12 -13.48
N THR A 523 -24.87 14.93 -13.72
CA THR A 523 -25.42 13.66 -14.20
C THR A 523 -25.39 13.59 -15.73
N HIS A 524 -25.03 12.43 -16.28
CA HIS A 524 -25.09 12.13 -17.70
C HIS A 524 -26.07 10.98 -17.93
N VAL A 525 -27.04 11.16 -18.83
CA VAL A 525 -28.00 10.11 -19.20
C VAL A 525 -27.39 9.33 -20.36
N LEU A 526 -27.21 8.02 -20.18
CA LEU A 526 -26.74 7.13 -21.25
C LEU A 526 -27.71 7.16 -22.43
N ASP A 527 -27.20 7.24 -23.66
CA ASP A 527 -28.03 7.17 -24.86
C ASP A 527 -28.54 5.74 -25.14
N ARG A 528 -29.35 5.55 -26.19
CA ARG A 528 -29.92 4.24 -26.52
C ARG A 528 -28.88 3.18 -26.92
N VAL A 529 -27.78 3.59 -27.55
CA VAL A 529 -26.69 2.68 -27.93
C VAL A 529 -25.94 2.26 -26.68
N GLN A 530 -25.57 3.21 -25.83
CA GLN A 530 -24.93 2.97 -24.54
C GLN A 530 -25.79 2.11 -23.59
N GLN A 531 -27.11 2.31 -23.57
CA GLN A 531 -28.05 1.44 -22.83
C GLN A 531 -28.09 0.01 -23.38
N GLY A 532 -28.05 -0.16 -24.71
CA GLY A 532 -27.95 -1.47 -25.36
C GLY A 532 -26.65 -2.19 -25.01
N THR A 533 -25.51 -1.50 -25.13
CA THR A 533 -24.19 -2.01 -24.73
C THR A 533 -24.17 -2.40 -23.26
N ALA A 534 -24.70 -1.55 -22.37
CA ALA A 534 -24.78 -1.83 -20.94
C ALA A 534 -25.63 -3.08 -20.63
N ALA A 535 -26.70 -3.33 -21.38
CA ALA A 535 -27.51 -4.54 -21.23
C ALA A 535 -26.75 -5.81 -21.66
N VAL A 536 -26.07 -5.78 -22.81
CA VAL A 536 -25.24 -6.91 -23.30
C VAL A 536 -24.09 -7.21 -22.35
N VAL A 537 -23.34 -6.18 -21.92
CA VAL A 537 -22.22 -6.32 -20.97
C VAL A 537 -22.70 -6.84 -19.62
N SER A 538 -23.78 -6.26 -19.07
CA SER A 538 -24.36 -6.70 -17.79
C SER A 538 -24.84 -8.15 -17.84
N ARG A 539 -25.38 -8.61 -18.97
CA ARG A 539 -25.78 -10.00 -19.14
C ARG A 539 -24.57 -10.91 -19.26
N SER A 540 -23.60 -10.55 -20.09
CA SER A 540 -22.40 -11.35 -20.33
C SER A 540 -21.62 -11.62 -19.04
N HIS A 541 -21.46 -10.62 -18.17
CA HIS A 541 -20.83 -10.80 -16.84
C HIS A 541 -21.62 -11.69 -15.86
N ARG A 542 -22.93 -11.86 -16.04
CA ARG A 542 -23.77 -12.71 -15.17
C ARG A 542 -23.85 -14.15 -15.67
N GLU A 543 -23.96 -14.31 -16.99
CA GLU A 543 -24.31 -15.58 -17.62
C GLU A 543 -23.08 -16.38 -18.09
N ILE A 544 -21.91 -15.74 -18.27
CA ILE A 544 -20.73 -16.36 -18.91
C ILE A 544 -19.58 -16.46 -17.92
N PRO A 545 -19.20 -17.67 -17.46
CA PRO A 545 -17.99 -17.90 -16.68
C PRO A 545 -16.77 -17.84 -17.61
N ALA A 546 -16.31 -16.62 -17.88
CA ALA A 546 -15.24 -16.35 -18.85
C ALA A 546 -13.87 -16.83 -18.35
N GLY A 547 -13.26 -17.76 -19.10
CA GLY A 547 -11.82 -18.00 -19.09
C GLY A 547 -11.10 -16.95 -19.94
N PHE A 548 -9.79 -16.78 -19.68
CA PHE A 548 -8.94 -15.83 -20.41
C PHE A 548 -7.57 -16.43 -20.72
N THR A 549 -7.08 -16.22 -21.94
CA THR A 549 -5.75 -16.68 -22.38
C THR A 549 -5.11 -15.63 -23.27
N VAL A 550 -3.78 -15.53 -23.22
CA VAL A 550 -2.98 -14.59 -24.01
C VAL A 550 -1.80 -15.33 -24.63
N VAL A 551 -1.51 -15.03 -25.89
CA VAL A 551 -0.24 -15.35 -26.55
C VAL A 551 0.39 -14.08 -27.12
N LYS A 552 1.71 -14.11 -27.35
CA LYS A 552 2.43 -13.06 -28.06
C LYS A 552 2.81 -13.56 -29.45
N ALA A 553 2.64 -12.73 -30.46
CA ALA A 553 3.07 -13.00 -31.82
C ALA A 553 4.16 -11.99 -32.23
N GLU A 554 5.22 -12.45 -32.89
CA GLU A 554 6.09 -11.56 -33.66
C GLU A 554 5.37 -11.21 -34.99
N VAL A 555 5.37 -9.92 -35.36
CA VAL A 555 4.58 -9.41 -36.50
C VAL A 555 5.41 -8.76 -37.59
N ASP A 556 6.74 -8.81 -37.50
CA ASP A 556 7.64 -8.26 -38.53
C ASP A 556 7.32 -8.82 -39.92
N ALA A 557 7.25 -10.14 -40.08
CA ALA A 557 7.03 -10.79 -41.37
C ALA A 557 5.68 -10.44 -42.02
N VAL A 558 4.59 -10.43 -41.23
CA VAL A 558 3.26 -10.07 -41.75
C VAL A 558 3.14 -8.57 -42.05
N LEU A 559 3.75 -7.69 -41.25
CA LEU A 559 3.73 -6.25 -41.53
C LEU A 559 4.46 -5.92 -42.83
N ASP A 560 5.59 -6.59 -43.09
CA ASP A 560 6.36 -6.39 -44.31
C ASP A 560 5.58 -6.96 -45.53
N ARG A 561 4.95 -8.14 -45.41
CA ARG A 561 4.07 -8.71 -46.47
C ARG A 561 2.81 -7.88 -46.73
N LEU A 562 2.23 -7.25 -45.71
CA LEU A 562 1.06 -6.37 -45.86
C LEU A 562 1.40 -5.08 -46.62
N ALA A 563 2.64 -4.58 -46.49
CA ALA A 563 3.11 -3.44 -47.27
C ALA A 563 3.18 -3.78 -48.77
N GLU A 564 3.78 -4.93 -49.12
CA GLU A 564 3.79 -5.44 -50.51
C GLU A 564 2.38 -5.59 -51.08
N LEU A 565 1.49 -6.29 -50.35
CA LEU A 565 0.10 -6.52 -50.78
C LEU A 565 -0.71 -5.23 -50.91
N SER A 566 -0.40 -4.20 -50.10
CA SER A 566 -1.03 -2.88 -50.22
C SER A 566 -0.58 -2.14 -51.50
N GLU A 567 0.69 -2.28 -51.90
CA GLU A 567 1.19 -1.75 -53.17
C GLU A 567 0.61 -2.49 -54.39
N GLU A 568 0.46 -3.81 -54.31
CA GLU A 568 -0.10 -4.65 -55.38
C GLU A 568 -1.61 -4.44 -55.59
N SER A 569 -2.38 -4.34 -54.50
CA SER A 569 -3.85 -4.25 -54.55
C SER A 569 -4.39 -2.82 -54.57
N GLY A 570 -3.61 -1.84 -54.09
CA GLY A 570 -4.06 -0.48 -53.84
C GLY A 570 -4.96 -0.32 -52.60
N ALA A 571 -5.23 -1.39 -51.86
CA ALA A 571 -5.97 -1.35 -50.60
C ALA A 571 -5.03 -1.05 -49.42
N MET A 572 -5.52 -0.36 -48.39
CA MET A 572 -4.76 -0.10 -47.17
C MET A 572 -4.93 -1.29 -46.21
N LEU A 573 -3.94 -2.19 -46.14
CA LEU A 573 -4.00 -3.40 -45.34
C LEU A 573 -3.21 -3.25 -44.02
N GLY A 574 -3.68 -3.92 -42.96
CA GLY A 574 -3.05 -3.94 -41.65
C GLY A 574 -3.28 -5.25 -40.88
N LEU A 575 -2.90 -5.26 -39.61
CA LEU A 575 -3.04 -6.45 -38.75
C LEU A 575 -4.52 -6.77 -38.43
N ALA A 576 -5.42 -5.78 -38.48
CA ALA A 576 -6.84 -6.01 -38.19
C ALA A 576 -7.46 -6.97 -39.21
N GLU A 577 -7.17 -6.75 -40.49
CA GLU A 577 -7.65 -7.51 -41.62
C GLU A 577 -7.14 -8.96 -41.53
N VAL A 578 -5.86 -9.14 -41.19
CA VAL A 578 -5.25 -10.47 -41.02
C VAL A 578 -5.80 -11.20 -39.80
N VAL A 579 -5.98 -10.53 -38.66
CA VAL A 579 -6.57 -11.16 -37.46
C VAL A 579 -8.01 -11.61 -37.73
N VAL A 580 -8.82 -10.80 -38.40
CA VAL A 580 -10.19 -11.18 -38.82
C VAL A 580 -10.18 -12.41 -39.73
N LYS A 581 -9.30 -12.41 -40.75
CA LYS A 581 -9.15 -13.51 -41.70
C LYS A 581 -8.69 -14.80 -41.02
N ALA A 582 -7.62 -14.74 -40.23
CA ALA A 582 -7.06 -15.87 -39.50
C ALA A 582 -8.02 -16.44 -38.45
N VAL A 583 -8.79 -15.59 -37.77
CA VAL A 583 -9.90 -16.04 -36.92
C VAL A 583 -10.92 -16.81 -37.74
N ALA A 584 -11.43 -16.24 -38.85
CA ALA A 584 -12.44 -16.92 -39.67
C ALA A 584 -11.95 -18.28 -40.22
N GLU A 585 -10.69 -18.36 -40.64
CA GLU A 585 -10.09 -19.59 -41.19
C GLU A 585 -9.78 -20.66 -40.14
N ALA A 586 -9.74 -20.33 -38.85
CA ALA A 586 -9.63 -21.30 -37.77
C ALA A 586 -10.95 -22.07 -37.51
N ARG A 587 -12.07 -21.69 -38.15
CA ARG A 587 -13.38 -22.32 -37.96
C ARG A 587 -13.41 -23.86 -38.17
N PRO A 588 -12.77 -24.46 -39.19
CA PRO A 588 -12.83 -25.92 -39.39
C PRO A 588 -12.21 -26.69 -38.22
N ASP A 589 -11.11 -26.17 -37.68
CA ASP A 589 -10.34 -26.78 -36.59
C ASP A 589 -11.03 -26.55 -35.22
N PHE A 590 -11.73 -25.43 -35.05
CA PHE A 590 -12.30 -24.97 -33.76
C PHE A 590 -13.82 -24.69 -33.82
N PRO A 591 -14.68 -25.64 -34.21
CA PRO A 591 -16.12 -25.42 -34.42
C PRO A 591 -16.86 -24.83 -33.20
N ARG A 592 -16.46 -25.23 -31.98
CA ARG A 592 -17.08 -24.79 -30.72
C ARG A 592 -16.88 -23.29 -30.41
N PHE A 593 -15.93 -22.62 -31.07
CA PHE A 593 -15.62 -21.21 -30.82
C PHE A 593 -16.59 -20.27 -31.56
N PHE A 594 -17.31 -20.78 -32.57
CA PHE A 594 -18.22 -20.05 -33.45
C PHE A 594 -19.67 -20.48 -33.17
N GLY A 595 -20.06 -20.42 -31.91
CA GLY A 595 -21.30 -21.01 -31.43
C GLY A 595 -21.90 -20.28 -30.24
N HIS A 596 -22.98 -20.85 -29.72
CA HIS A 596 -23.69 -20.43 -28.52
C HIS A 596 -24.22 -21.64 -27.75
N LEU A 597 -24.46 -21.48 -26.45
CA LEU A 597 -25.21 -22.46 -25.66
C LEU A 597 -26.70 -22.38 -26.00
N VAL A 598 -27.31 -23.52 -26.29
CA VAL A 598 -28.76 -23.69 -26.43
C VAL A 598 -29.40 -23.95 -25.07
N ASP A 599 -28.70 -24.73 -24.24
CA ASP A 599 -29.00 -25.04 -22.85
C ASP A 599 -27.68 -25.37 -22.11
N GLU A 600 -27.73 -25.66 -20.80
CA GLU A 600 -26.53 -25.97 -19.97
C GLU A 600 -25.77 -27.26 -20.37
N ARG A 601 -26.19 -27.98 -21.41
CA ARG A 601 -25.58 -29.23 -21.90
C ARG A 601 -25.29 -29.22 -23.40
N THR A 602 -25.85 -28.28 -24.16
CA THR A 602 -25.91 -28.33 -25.62
C THR A 602 -25.36 -27.05 -26.25
N VAL A 603 -24.40 -27.21 -27.16
CA VAL A 603 -23.79 -26.10 -27.93
C VAL A 603 -24.22 -26.19 -29.39
N ALA A 604 -24.76 -25.10 -29.92
CA ALA A 604 -25.00 -24.93 -31.35
C ALA A 604 -23.79 -24.23 -31.99
N THR A 605 -23.13 -24.91 -32.93
CA THR A 605 -22.02 -24.37 -33.72
C THR A 605 -22.52 -23.90 -35.09
N ALA A 606 -22.15 -22.70 -35.52
CA ALA A 606 -22.45 -22.22 -36.87
C ALA A 606 -21.41 -22.75 -37.87
N ASP A 607 -21.79 -23.22 -39.05
CA ASP A 607 -20.85 -23.75 -40.05
C ASP A 607 -20.04 -22.69 -40.79
N VAL A 608 -20.59 -21.48 -40.89
CA VAL A 608 -19.98 -20.35 -41.61
C VAL A 608 -19.49 -19.31 -40.59
N PRO A 609 -18.23 -18.87 -40.65
CA PRO A 609 -17.72 -17.83 -39.75
C PRO A 609 -18.27 -16.45 -40.15
N HIS A 610 -19.02 -15.82 -39.24
CA HIS A 610 -19.51 -14.46 -39.33
C HIS A 610 -18.84 -13.67 -38.20
N VAL A 611 -17.85 -12.84 -38.55
CA VAL A 611 -16.95 -12.23 -37.56
C VAL A 611 -17.41 -10.81 -37.25
N GLY A 612 -17.84 -10.57 -36.01
CA GLY A 612 -18.08 -9.22 -35.50
C GLY A 612 -16.76 -8.49 -35.25
N VAL A 613 -16.67 -7.20 -35.56
CA VAL A 613 -15.45 -6.39 -35.34
C VAL A 613 -15.80 -5.12 -34.59
N THR A 614 -15.09 -4.82 -33.50
CA THR A 614 -15.36 -3.60 -32.71
C THR A 614 -14.95 -2.34 -33.46
N VAL A 615 -15.85 -1.35 -33.48
CA VAL A 615 -15.61 0.00 -33.98
C VAL A 615 -16.06 0.99 -32.91
N ASP A 616 -15.12 1.70 -32.30
CA ASP A 616 -15.38 2.75 -31.30
C ASP A 616 -15.20 4.13 -31.96
N VAL A 617 -16.22 4.98 -31.87
CA VAL A 617 -16.23 6.35 -32.39
C VAL A 617 -17.08 7.23 -31.46
N ASP A 618 -16.54 8.39 -31.04
CA ASP A 618 -17.22 9.40 -30.23
C ASP A 618 -17.99 8.83 -29.01
N GLY A 619 -17.35 7.91 -28.26
CA GLY A 619 -17.92 7.28 -27.07
C GLY A 619 -19.09 6.33 -27.36
N SER A 620 -19.19 5.84 -28.60
CA SER A 620 -20.19 4.88 -29.07
C SER A 620 -19.48 3.65 -29.63
N LEU A 621 -19.74 2.47 -29.03
CA LEU A 621 -19.17 1.20 -29.47
C LEU A 621 -20.16 0.43 -30.34
N TYR A 622 -19.73 0.08 -31.55
CA TYR A 622 -20.46 -0.77 -32.50
C TYR A 622 -19.70 -2.08 -32.72
N VAL A 623 -20.41 -3.16 -33.06
CA VAL A 623 -19.82 -4.45 -33.46
C VAL A 623 -20.47 -4.96 -34.76
N PRO A 624 -20.24 -4.29 -35.89
CA PRO A 624 -20.69 -4.77 -37.20
C PRO A 624 -20.03 -6.08 -37.61
N VAL A 625 -20.71 -6.84 -38.47
CA VAL A 625 -20.40 -8.24 -38.79
C VAL A 625 -19.93 -8.39 -40.24
N ILE A 626 -18.73 -8.95 -40.41
CA ILE A 626 -18.23 -9.38 -41.72
C ILE A 626 -18.78 -10.78 -42.00
N GLU A 627 -19.78 -10.83 -42.87
CA GLU A 627 -20.40 -12.08 -43.27
C GLU A 627 -19.46 -12.96 -44.12
N ARG A 628 -19.47 -14.26 -43.81
CA ARG A 628 -18.70 -15.29 -44.51
C ARG A 628 -17.20 -14.98 -44.56
N ALA A 629 -16.63 -14.36 -43.52
CA ALA A 629 -15.29 -13.75 -43.52
C ALA A 629 -14.15 -14.63 -44.10
N HIS A 630 -14.23 -15.95 -43.97
CA HIS A 630 -13.29 -16.90 -44.59
C HIS A 630 -13.23 -16.86 -46.14
N GLU A 631 -14.30 -16.47 -46.82
CA GLU A 631 -14.39 -16.37 -48.29
C GLU A 631 -13.92 -15.02 -48.82
N ARG A 632 -13.78 -14.02 -47.94
CA ARG A 632 -13.33 -12.67 -48.27
C ARG A 632 -11.81 -12.66 -48.46
N SER A 633 -11.34 -11.86 -49.43
CA SER A 633 -9.92 -11.50 -49.51
C SER A 633 -9.56 -10.48 -48.42
N LEU A 634 -8.26 -10.24 -48.20
CA LEU A 634 -7.83 -9.18 -47.28
C LEU A 634 -8.29 -7.79 -47.73
N ALA A 635 -8.37 -7.55 -49.05
CA ALA A 635 -8.92 -6.31 -49.61
C ALA A 635 -10.42 -6.16 -49.33
N ASP A 636 -11.23 -7.21 -49.53
CA ASP A 636 -12.66 -7.19 -49.19
C ASP A 636 -12.90 -6.92 -47.70
N ILE A 637 -12.01 -7.41 -46.83
CA ILE A 637 -12.06 -7.17 -45.38
C ILE A 637 -11.67 -5.72 -45.08
N ALA A 638 -10.63 -5.18 -45.71
CA ALA A 638 -10.23 -3.78 -45.55
C ALA A 638 -11.33 -2.80 -45.99
N ASP A 639 -11.98 -3.06 -47.13
CA ASP A 639 -13.11 -2.28 -47.63
C ASP A 639 -14.29 -2.31 -46.65
N ALA A 640 -14.63 -3.49 -46.11
CA ALA A 640 -15.68 -3.63 -45.10
C ALA A 640 -15.35 -2.87 -43.81
N LEU A 641 -14.10 -2.96 -43.33
CA LEU A 641 -13.65 -2.24 -42.13
C LEU A 641 -13.61 -0.71 -42.33
N MET A 642 -13.33 -0.24 -43.55
CA MET A 642 -13.42 1.18 -43.89
C MET A 642 -14.87 1.68 -43.93
N ASP A 643 -15.77 0.94 -44.60
CA ASP A 643 -17.20 1.23 -44.63
C ASP A 643 -17.81 1.26 -43.21
N PHE A 644 -17.42 0.34 -42.34
CA PHE A 644 -17.83 0.33 -40.93
C PHE A 644 -17.35 1.58 -40.16
N ARG A 645 -16.12 2.06 -40.39
CA ARG A 645 -15.61 3.30 -39.77
C ARG A 645 -16.41 4.52 -40.22
N LEU A 646 -16.74 4.61 -41.51
CA LEU A 646 -17.56 5.69 -42.07
C LEU A 646 -19.00 5.64 -41.51
N LYS A 647 -19.63 4.47 -41.48
CA LYS A 647 -20.97 4.28 -40.90
C LYS A 647 -21.03 4.54 -39.39
N ALA A 648 -19.93 4.31 -38.65
CA ALA A 648 -19.84 4.64 -37.24
C ALA A 648 -19.83 6.15 -36.99
N LEU A 649 -19.07 6.91 -37.79
CA LEU A 649 -19.06 8.38 -37.76
C LEU A 649 -20.44 8.97 -38.07
N ASP A 650 -21.10 8.49 -39.13
CA ASP A 650 -22.44 8.94 -39.53
C ASP A 650 -23.58 8.33 -38.69
N LYS A 651 -23.27 7.43 -37.75
CA LYS A 651 -24.22 6.64 -36.94
C LYS A 651 -25.29 5.93 -37.79
N ALA A 652 -24.88 5.43 -38.95
CA ALA A 652 -25.75 5.01 -40.07
C ALA A 652 -25.91 3.49 -40.25
N PHE A 653 -25.43 2.66 -39.31
CA PHE A 653 -25.55 1.20 -39.38
C PHE A 653 -27.01 0.71 -39.45
N ALA A 654 -27.28 -0.21 -40.36
CA ALA A 654 -28.52 -0.97 -40.41
C ALA A 654 -28.51 -2.11 -39.38
N ALA A 655 -29.68 -2.45 -38.83
CA ALA A 655 -29.80 -3.47 -37.77
C ALA A 655 -29.27 -4.87 -38.16
N HIS A 656 -29.34 -5.23 -39.45
CA HIS A 656 -28.79 -6.51 -39.93
C HIS A 656 -27.26 -6.55 -39.87
N GLU A 657 -26.58 -5.43 -40.08
CA GLU A 657 -25.11 -5.34 -40.04
C GLU A 657 -24.55 -5.55 -38.63
N LEU A 658 -25.35 -5.29 -37.60
CA LEU A 658 -25.00 -5.42 -36.18
C LEU A 658 -25.46 -6.75 -35.55
N THR A 659 -25.89 -7.73 -36.36
CA THR A 659 -26.41 -9.02 -35.87
C THR A 659 -25.89 -10.21 -36.69
N GLY A 660 -26.05 -11.43 -36.18
CA GLY A 660 -25.64 -12.67 -36.87
C GLY A 660 -24.17 -13.08 -36.69
N GLY A 661 -23.34 -12.25 -36.04
CA GLY A 661 -21.95 -12.62 -35.70
C GLY A 661 -21.91 -13.79 -34.71
N ASN A 662 -21.00 -14.75 -34.94
CA ASN A 662 -20.84 -15.96 -34.13
C ASN A 662 -19.49 -16.05 -33.40
N ILE A 663 -18.57 -15.14 -33.70
CA ILE A 663 -17.39 -14.78 -32.90
C ILE A 663 -17.13 -13.29 -33.10
N ALA A 664 -16.40 -12.64 -32.19
CA ALA A 664 -16.00 -11.25 -32.35
C ALA A 664 -14.48 -11.02 -32.18
N VAL A 665 -13.98 -9.96 -32.81
CA VAL A 665 -12.61 -9.44 -32.71
C VAL A 665 -12.65 -8.02 -32.17
N SER A 666 -11.98 -7.80 -31.03
CA SER A 666 -11.73 -6.47 -30.48
C SER A 666 -10.40 -5.93 -31.02
N LEU A 667 -10.48 -4.80 -31.71
CA LEU A 667 -9.32 -4.08 -32.24
C LEU A 667 -8.96 -2.96 -31.27
N ASN A 668 -7.76 -3.00 -30.69
CA ASN A 668 -7.28 -2.00 -29.74
C ASN A 668 -5.93 -1.40 -30.23
N PRO A 669 -5.94 -0.65 -31.35
CA PRO A 669 -4.71 -0.21 -32.02
C PRO A 669 -4.00 0.98 -31.34
N ASP A 670 -4.61 1.59 -30.33
CA ASP A 670 -4.09 2.81 -29.70
C ASP A 670 -2.72 2.57 -29.02
N PRO A 671 -1.69 3.40 -29.33
CA PRO A 671 -0.36 3.26 -28.74
C PRO A 671 -0.38 3.23 -27.22
N GLY A 672 0.18 2.17 -26.64
CA GLY A 672 0.18 1.92 -25.19
C GLY A 672 -0.87 0.90 -24.73
N VAL A 673 -1.84 0.52 -25.56
CA VAL A 673 -2.79 -0.56 -25.25
C VAL A 673 -2.14 -1.93 -25.53
N VAL A 674 -1.33 -2.40 -24.58
CA VAL A 674 -0.52 -3.63 -24.71
C VAL A 674 -1.38 -4.90 -24.66
N LEU A 675 -2.42 -4.93 -23.82
CA LEU A 675 -3.28 -6.08 -23.59
C LEU A 675 -4.68 -5.63 -23.16
N VAL A 676 -5.72 -6.25 -23.73
CA VAL A 676 -7.12 -6.05 -23.35
C VAL A 676 -7.77 -7.42 -23.15
N GLN A 677 -8.52 -7.58 -22.06
CA GLN A 677 -9.43 -8.72 -21.87
C GLN A 677 -10.80 -8.34 -22.44
N PRO A 678 -11.24 -8.95 -23.56
CA PRO A 678 -12.51 -8.61 -24.16
C PRO A 678 -13.69 -9.18 -23.34
N ILE A 679 -14.84 -8.51 -23.42
CA ILE A 679 -16.10 -9.00 -22.85
C ILE A 679 -16.81 -9.82 -23.93
N ILE A 680 -16.96 -11.12 -23.71
CA ILE A 680 -17.64 -12.03 -24.63
C ILE A 680 -19.07 -11.53 -24.88
N LEU A 681 -19.45 -11.36 -26.15
CA LEU A 681 -20.74 -10.78 -26.52
C LEU A 681 -21.85 -11.84 -26.45
N TRP A 682 -22.66 -11.86 -25.38
CA TRP A 682 -23.78 -12.79 -25.28
C TRP A 682 -24.68 -12.74 -26.55
N PRO A 683 -25.03 -13.88 -27.19
CA PRO A 683 -24.86 -15.27 -26.73
C PRO A 683 -23.62 -16.01 -27.27
N GLN A 684 -22.66 -15.32 -27.90
CA GLN A 684 -21.43 -15.92 -28.41
C GLN A 684 -20.60 -16.56 -27.28
N LEU A 685 -19.74 -17.52 -27.64
CA LEU A 685 -18.87 -18.22 -26.69
C LEU A 685 -17.44 -17.67 -26.59
N CYS A 686 -17.01 -16.85 -27.54
CA CYS A 686 -15.62 -16.42 -27.67
C CYS A 686 -15.51 -14.99 -28.19
N MET A 687 -14.50 -14.25 -27.71
CA MET A 687 -14.07 -12.99 -28.32
C MET A 687 -12.55 -12.90 -28.29
N VAL A 688 -11.97 -12.66 -29.47
CA VAL A 688 -10.53 -12.40 -29.64
C VAL A 688 -10.29 -10.91 -29.42
N SER A 689 -9.11 -10.54 -28.92
CA SER A 689 -8.66 -9.15 -28.85
C SER A 689 -7.21 -9.05 -29.29
N VAL A 690 -6.89 -7.98 -30.04
CA VAL A 690 -5.54 -7.64 -30.47
C VAL A 690 -5.19 -6.24 -29.95
N GLY A 691 -4.04 -6.13 -29.29
CA GLY A 691 -3.50 -4.86 -28.79
C GLY A 691 -2.73 -4.08 -29.86
N ALA A 692 -2.09 -2.99 -29.44
CA ALA A 692 -1.19 -2.22 -30.29
C ALA A 692 0.12 -2.97 -30.58
N VAL A 693 0.75 -2.67 -31.73
CA VAL A 693 2.09 -3.16 -32.04
C VAL A 693 3.10 -2.49 -31.12
N GLY A 694 3.87 -3.29 -30.38
CA GLY A 694 4.91 -2.84 -29.48
C GLY A 694 6.29 -3.35 -29.91
N ASP A 695 7.32 -2.53 -29.68
CA ASP A 695 8.71 -2.91 -29.89
C ASP A 695 9.29 -3.63 -28.68
N GLU A 696 9.89 -4.80 -28.91
CA GLU A 696 10.64 -5.54 -27.90
C GLU A 696 12.09 -5.74 -28.32
N CYS A 697 13.02 -5.52 -27.39
CA CYS A 697 14.41 -5.94 -27.54
C CYS A 697 14.54 -7.40 -27.11
N ARG A 698 15.06 -8.25 -28.00
CA ARG A 698 15.31 -9.68 -27.77
C ARG A 698 16.76 -10.01 -28.06
N ILE A 699 17.27 -11.09 -27.46
CA ILE A 699 18.58 -11.64 -27.80
C ILE A 699 18.34 -12.72 -28.86
N ASP A 700 18.96 -12.57 -30.03
CA ASP A 700 18.86 -13.55 -31.10
C ASP A 700 19.78 -14.77 -30.87
N ALA A 701 19.74 -15.75 -31.77
CA ALA A 701 20.55 -16.96 -31.68
C ALA A 701 22.09 -16.71 -31.78
N SER A 702 22.51 -15.51 -32.19
CA SER A 702 23.93 -15.10 -32.21
C SER A 702 24.37 -14.39 -30.92
N GLY A 703 23.43 -14.07 -30.02
CA GLY A 703 23.66 -13.28 -28.82
C GLY A 703 23.51 -11.76 -29.03
N ALA A 704 23.07 -11.32 -30.21
CA ALA A 704 22.89 -9.90 -30.51
C ALA A 704 21.51 -9.40 -30.02
N VAL A 705 21.46 -8.16 -29.53
CA VAL A 705 20.19 -7.49 -29.19
C VAL A 705 19.54 -7.02 -30.47
N VAL A 706 18.42 -7.64 -30.83
CA VAL A 706 17.58 -7.31 -31.99
C VAL A 706 16.26 -6.70 -31.53
N ARG A 707 15.76 -5.73 -32.29
CA ARG A 707 14.40 -5.19 -32.12
C ARG A 707 13.42 -6.06 -32.91
N ARG A 708 12.27 -6.37 -32.31
CA ARG A 708 11.16 -7.09 -32.93
C ARG A 708 9.85 -6.35 -32.68
N ARG A 709 9.00 -6.29 -33.70
CA ARG A 709 7.62 -5.80 -33.58
C ARG A 709 6.76 -6.97 -33.10
N THR A 710 6.03 -6.77 -32.01
CA THR A 710 5.20 -7.81 -31.39
C THR A 710 3.80 -7.31 -31.09
N VAL A 711 2.85 -8.24 -30.97
CA VAL A 711 1.49 -7.94 -30.51
C VAL A 711 1.01 -9.02 -29.54
N HIS A 712 0.16 -8.66 -28.59
CA HIS A 712 -0.57 -9.63 -27.77
C HIS A 712 -1.90 -9.97 -28.45
N LEU A 713 -2.11 -11.27 -28.68
CA LEU A 713 -3.40 -11.84 -29.05
C LEU A 713 -4.01 -12.45 -27.79
N SER A 714 -5.21 -12.03 -27.43
CA SER A 714 -5.92 -12.54 -26.27
C SER A 714 -7.29 -13.10 -26.65
N LEU A 715 -7.79 -14.04 -25.86
CA LEU A 715 -9.08 -14.69 -26.03
C LEU A 715 -9.80 -14.72 -24.69
N ALA A 716 -11.01 -14.16 -24.65
CA ALA A 716 -12.00 -14.51 -23.64
C ALA A 716 -12.92 -15.60 -24.19
N TYR A 717 -13.22 -16.63 -23.40
CA TYR A 717 -14.04 -17.78 -23.82
C TYR A 717 -14.93 -18.30 -22.69
N ASP A 718 -16.14 -18.81 -22.99
CA ASP A 718 -17.00 -19.46 -21.99
C ASP A 718 -16.37 -20.80 -21.56
N HIS A 719 -15.94 -20.86 -20.29
CA HIS A 719 -15.21 -22.00 -19.76
C HIS A 719 -16.09 -23.25 -19.56
N ARG A 720 -17.43 -23.17 -19.75
CA ARG A 720 -18.30 -24.36 -19.85
C ARG A 720 -18.09 -25.14 -21.14
N VAL A 721 -17.65 -24.46 -22.22
CA VAL A 721 -17.57 -25.03 -23.57
C VAL A 721 -16.14 -25.17 -24.06
N VAL A 722 -15.29 -24.19 -23.78
CA VAL A 722 -13.90 -24.12 -24.26
C VAL A 722 -12.95 -24.32 -23.07
N ASN A 723 -11.98 -25.23 -23.24
CA ASN A 723 -10.95 -25.48 -22.23
C ASN A 723 -9.69 -24.67 -22.52
N GLY A 724 -8.87 -24.39 -21.50
CA GLY A 724 -7.61 -23.63 -21.65
C GLY A 724 -6.65 -24.20 -22.70
N ARG A 725 -6.58 -25.53 -22.89
CA ARG A 725 -5.79 -26.13 -23.98
C ARG A 725 -6.34 -25.77 -25.36
N ASP A 726 -7.65 -25.85 -25.55
CA ASP A 726 -8.30 -25.51 -26.82
C ASP A 726 -8.08 -24.01 -27.14
N ALA A 727 -8.18 -23.15 -26.12
CA ALA A 727 -7.92 -21.71 -26.22
C ALA A 727 -6.47 -21.38 -26.64
N VAL A 728 -5.47 -22.05 -26.05
CA VAL A 728 -4.06 -21.90 -26.45
C VAL A 728 -3.82 -22.37 -27.89
N LEU A 729 -4.41 -23.49 -28.30
CA LEU A 729 -4.27 -24.00 -29.67
C LEU A 729 -4.92 -23.05 -30.70
N PHE A 730 -6.11 -22.52 -30.41
CA PHE A 730 -6.78 -21.53 -31.26
C PHE A 730 -5.97 -20.24 -31.39
N LEU A 731 -5.44 -19.70 -30.29
CA LEU A 731 -4.56 -18.53 -30.33
C LEU A 731 -3.23 -18.81 -31.04
N THR A 732 -2.70 -20.03 -30.95
CA THR A 732 -1.49 -20.44 -31.67
C THR A 732 -1.76 -20.54 -33.18
N ARG A 733 -2.92 -21.06 -33.59
CA ARG A 733 -3.37 -21.10 -34.99
C ARG A 733 -3.39 -19.69 -35.63
N ILE A 734 -3.85 -18.69 -34.89
CA ILE A 734 -3.86 -17.27 -35.31
C ILE A 734 -2.44 -16.68 -35.28
N ARG A 735 -1.67 -16.93 -34.21
CA ARG A 735 -0.26 -16.49 -34.08
C ARG A 735 0.59 -16.96 -35.27
N THR A 736 0.48 -18.23 -35.67
CA THR A 736 1.23 -18.76 -36.82
C THR A 736 0.83 -18.08 -38.13
N ALA A 737 -0.41 -17.61 -38.30
CA ALA A 737 -0.79 -16.82 -39.46
C ALA A 737 -0.12 -15.43 -39.49
N LEU A 738 0.22 -14.85 -38.32
CA LEU A 738 0.96 -13.59 -38.22
C LEU A 738 2.48 -13.79 -38.33
N GLU A 739 3.02 -14.89 -37.83
CA GLU A 739 4.46 -15.18 -37.88
C GLU A 739 4.87 -15.78 -39.23
N GLU A 740 3.97 -16.46 -39.94
CA GLU A 740 4.20 -17.13 -41.22
C GLU A 740 3.12 -16.77 -42.26
N PRO A 741 3.12 -15.54 -42.81
CA PRO A 741 2.01 -15.03 -43.63
C PRO A 741 1.71 -15.83 -44.91
N GLY A 742 2.69 -16.56 -45.47
CA GLY A 742 2.47 -17.45 -46.61
C GLY A 742 1.46 -18.58 -46.36
N LYS A 743 1.13 -18.88 -45.10
CA LYS A 743 0.08 -19.86 -44.75
C LYS A 743 -1.34 -19.28 -44.85
N LEU A 744 -1.53 -17.96 -44.96
CA LEU A 744 -2.84 -17.32 -45.24
C LEU A 744 -3.25 -17.44 -46.73
N GLU A 745 -2.27 -17.56 -47.63
CA GLU A 745 -2.53 -17.61 -49.08
C GLU A 745 -2.77 -19.05 -49.59
N GLY A 746 -2.75 -20.05 -48.69
CA GLY A 746 -3.10 -21.43 -49.00
C GLY A 746 -2.00 -22.28 -49.66
N GLU A 747 -0.77 -21.77 -49.77
CA GLU A 747 0.34 -22.47 -50.46
C GLU A 747 0.86 -23.71 -49.70
N THR A 748 0.62 -23.81 -48.39
CA THR A 748 0.96 -25.00 -47.59
C THR A 748 -0.17 -25.38 -46.64
N ALA A 749 -0.48 -26.68 -46.57
CA ALA A 749 -1.49 -27.20 -45.66
C ALA A 749 -1.01 -27.08 -44.21
N TRP A 750 -1.94 -26.77 -43.30
CA TRP A 750 -1.70 -26.64 -41.87
C TRP A 750 -1.45 -28.02 -41.22
N THR A 751 -0.21 -28.51 -41.28
CA THR A 751 0.21 -29.73 -40.57
C THR A 751 0.44 -29.43 -39.09
N THR A 752 -0.36 -30.05 -38.23
CA THR A 752 -0.16 -30.07 -36.78
C THR A 752 0.84 -31.16 -36.39
N ASP A 753 2.12 -30.78 -36.23
CA ASP A 753 3.13 -31.54 -35.48
C ASP A 753 3.38 -30.86 -34.12
#